data_AF-A0A3M0W554-F1
#
_entry.id   AF-A0A3M0W554-F1
#
_cell.length_a   1.000
_cell.length_b   1.000
_cell.length_c   1.000
_cell.angle_alpha   90.00
_cell.angle_beta   90.00
_cell.angle_gamma   90.00
#
_symmetry.space_group_name_H-M   'P 1'
#
loop_
_entity.id
_entity.type
_entity.pdbx_description
1 polymer ?
#
loop_
_entity_poly.entity_id
_entity_poly.type
_entity_poly.pdbx_seq_one_letter_code
_entity_poly.pdbx_strand_id
1 'polypeptide(L)'
;MGKMLNDSARHIFERVMMDDKDIDSIEGNVFHHHRKLVNWVVGLDGYIHPNVKIAHTPLKGFHMLVTEGKQIQAQTRIVSCPMKATISVLNALDVEPFHSHGTKFPQAFLKNNITRPEMIQAFFLMDQYLRGSDSWWAPYIKTLPSPQDVCHMQFNSAEDAAWLEGTNLKSGFETQTAKWQDLFTRGLRSLKFLGWPRALEGMYTWELYRWAATIFGSRSFSSSVLDDTLPADKARMRGKCGVPRLPEEIEDLFIERFSVLLPLLDILNHWPATRVEWQSRSSFVGMQVLDGYEAGQELYNNYGPKDNEGLLLSYGFVIPSNPFDHVVIALKVPEGSPLAVTRTWPKHERSHPAFTGFLFHPDHPAAEGPWLENTPFSYDLLDGMSVLLANNRELQTMFTMKRTLMSTYAGLNKTFNNNARNMLQSLGQLLRDCRARAERLRMTYPSNPQPRSAKQASAKIYRDSQYDIFQTACIITEYVLIRAMTDWSQEEVEQMLMSRYDANTIERFQSVVKSRPCATRPGELFTVQRMMAMLPQEARDKVQLRLLKIKDVLARAYPPSALTDLEVSKIEFVMFLSSTYHEYSRGTKLPSRLRSWILQLCQWYPPGDPNWAQVPDDGPWEAGEEPPAGLLALLGARYRLETIVKKDETAMKPGMLCWGWNVMEEEGVTIPGDLTNLVLPKGCGESVSGPSGFLLYSNQKLGVEIIHSIETSLEQKSSSLPAAACFFNLTLGRLKSGAMIVRSSSKAATTAVAAASRSAGGPLAATSSASTQTRPYATVQEGQPQQRRYGGLKDQDRIFQNLYGRYEPTLASAKKFGDWYRTKDILLKGYDWLINEIKASGLRGRGGAGFPSGLKYSFMNFKGWENDKKPRYLVVNADEGEPGTCKDREIMRKDPHKLIEGCLVVGRAMNATAAYIYIRGEFYYEAVVLQRAIQEAYKEGLIGKNACGSGYDFDVYLHRGMGAYVCGEETSLIESIEGKAGKPRLKPPFPAAVGLFGCPSTVTNVETVAVCPTIARRGGAWFASFGRERNQGTKLFCISGHVNNPATVEEEMSIPLRELIEKHCGGVRGGWDNLLAVIPGGSSTPILPKKVCDDQLMDFDALKDSQSGLGTAAVIVMDKSTDVVSMISRLSSFYKHESCGQCTPCREGSTWTMQMMQRFEKGQARAREIDMLQELTKQVEGHTICALGEAFAWPIQGLIRHFRPELEKRVQEYSAANGGEALGGGWQRDSGKKGLLVSPGQ
;
A
#
# COMPACT_ATOMS: atom_id res chain seq x y z
N MET A 1 63.48 -0.47 2.62
CA MET A 1 62.19 -0.11 1.98
C MET A 1 61.29 0.79 2.84
N GLY A 2 61.24 0.65 4.17
CA GLY A 2 60.41 1.51 5.04
C GLY A 2 60.86 2.95 5.27
N LYS A 3 62.05 3.37 4.81
CA LYS A 3 62.54 4.76 4.93
C LYS A 3 62.22 5.64 3.70
N MET A 4 62.06 5.07 2.51
CA MET A 4 61.75 5.85 1.29
C MET A 4 60.27 6.25 1.16
N LEU A 5 59.35 5.58 1.86
CA LEU A 5 57.92 5.92 1.85
C LEU A 5 57.59 7.16 2.71
N ASN A 6 58.39 7.47 3.73
CA ASN A 6 58.16 8.64 4.59
C ASN A 6 58.58 9.96 3.93
N ASP A 7 59.58 9.95 3.04
CA ASP A 7 60.03 11.17 2.34
C ASP A 7 59.09 11.55 1.19
N SER A 8 58.44 10.59 0.53
CA SER A 8 57.40 10.87 -0.49
C SER A 8 56.10 11.44 0.11
N ALA A 9 55.72 11.03 1.33
CA ALA A 9 54.57 11.61 2.02
C ALA A 9 54.81 13.09 2.42
N ARG A 10 56.06 13.44 2.75
CA ARG A 10 56.48 14.83 3.04
C ARG A 10 56.47 15.73 1.80
N HIS A 11 56.82 15.23 0.62
CA HIS A 11 56.81 16.01 -0.62
C HIS A 11 55.40 16.22 -1.23
N ILE A 12 54.44 15.33 -0.95
CA ILE A 12 53.02 15.56 -1.29
C ILE A 12 52.44 16.70 -0.42
N PHE A 13 52.93 16.84 0.81
CA PHE A 13 52.42 17.78 1.82
C PHE A 13 52.63 19.27 1.46
N GLU A 14 53.78 19.66 0.90
CA GLU A 14 54.06 21.05 0.50
C GLU A 14 53.20 21.51 -0.69
N ARG A 15 52.65 20.59 -1.50
CA ARG A 15 51.86 20.93 -2.69
C ARG A 15 50.35 21.01 -2.48
N VAL A 16 49.83 20.42 -1.40
CA VAL A 16 48.37 20.32 -1.16
C VAL A 16 47.80 21.59 -0.53
N MET A 17 48.64 22.48 0.03
CA MET A 17 48.18 23.63 0.83
C MET A 17 49.08 24.90 0.74
N MET A 18 48.94 25.68 -0.34
CA MET A 18 49.25 27.14 -0.56
C MET A 18 50.34 27.54 -1.59
N ASP A 19 50.13 28.72 -2.18
CA ASP A 19 51.12 29.65 -2.75
C ASP A 19 51.75 30.47 -1.60
N ASP A 20 53.07 30.58 -1.58
CA ASP A 20 53.92 30.99 -0.44
C ASP A 20 53.92 32.50 -0.07
N LYS A 21 52.85 33.27 -0.35
CA LYS A 21 52.90 34.74 -0.13
C LYS A 21 52.14 35.30 1.07
N ASP A 22 51.33 34.53 1.79
CA ASP A 22 50.55 35.04 2.93
C ASP A 22 50.59 34.13 4.17
N ILE A 23 51.79 33.83 4.68
CA ILE A 23 51.94 33.12 5.96
C ILE A 23 52.93 33.89 6.85
N ASP A 24 52.38 34.80 7.66
CA ASP A 24 53.04 35.28 8.88
C ASP A 24 51.98 35.62 9.95
N SER A 25 51.58 34.60 10.70
CA SER A 25 51.22 34.66 12.14
C SER A 25 50.61 33.33 12.58
N ILE A 26 51.13 32.78 13.67
CA ILE A 26 50.79 31.47 14.21
C ILE A 26 49.37 31.42 14.85
N GLU A 27 48.60 32.51 14.78
CA GLU A 27 47.17 32.57 15.17
C GLU A 27 46.19 32.61 13.98
N GLY A 28 46.65 32.62 12.72
CA GLY A 28 45.79 32.90 11.55
C GLY A 28 45.63 31.79 10.50
N ASN A 29 46.18 30.59 10.70
CA ASN A 29 46.12 29.56 9.65
C ASN A 29 44.80 28.76 9.67
N VAL A 30 43.82 29.23 8.90
CA VAL A 30 42.50 28.59 8.70
C VAL A 30 42.60 27.12 8.26
N PHE A 31 43.71 26.70 7.63
CA PHE A 31 43.93 25.32 7.19
C PHE A 31 44.59 24.40 8.23
N HIS A 32 45.01 24.91 9.39
CA HIS A 32 45.76 24.15 10.40
C HIS A 32 45.08 22.83 10.80
N HIS A 33 43.79 22.87 11.12
CA HIS A 33 43.05 21.67 11.51
C HIS A 33 42.84 20.70 10.33
N HIS A 34 42.59 21.21 9.13
CA HIS A 34 42.42 20.41 7.92
C HIS A 34 43.73 19.72 7.49
N ARG A 35 44.89 20.38 7.68
CA ARG A 35 46.21 19.74 7.49
C ARG A 35 46.43 18.58 8.45
N LYS A 36 46.07 18.76 9.73
CA LYS A 36 46.13 17.68 10.73
C LYS A 36 45.19 16.53 10.39
N LEU A 37 43.99 16.82 9.90
CA LEU A 37 43.05 15.80 9.43
C LEU A 37 43.62 15.00 8.26
N VAL A 38 44.13 15.66 7.22
CA VAL A 38 44.74 14.99 6.06
C VAL A 38 45.90 14.10 6.50
N ASN A 39 46.81 14.62 7.31
CA ASN A 39 47.95 13.84 7.82
C ASN A 39 47.51 12.61 8.63
N TRP A 40 46.48 12.78 9.45
CA TRP A 40 45.92 11.70 10.25
C TRP A 40 45.25 10.63 9.37
N VAL A 41 44.42 11.02 8.41
CA VAL A 41 43.74 10.11 7.48
C VAL A 41 44.74 9.37 6.59
N VAL A 42 45.71 10.07 6.00
CA VAL A 42 46.76 9.46 5.16
C VAL A 42 47.66 8.53 5.98
N GLY A 43 47.98 8.89 7.23
CA GLY A 43 48.71 8.03 8.16
C GLY A 43 47.95 6.75 8.58
N LEU A 44 46.64 6.69 8.31
CA LEU A 44 45.78 5.52 8.54
C LEU A 44 45.47 4.75 7.24
N ASP A 45 46.32 4.87 6.21
CA ASP A 45 46.14 4.28 4.87
C ASP A 45 45.02 4.94 4.04
N GLY A 46 44.64 6.17 4.37
CA GLY A 46 43.77 7.01 3.54
C GLY A 46 44.49 7.63 2.34
N TYR A 47 43.73 8.27 1.44
CA TYR A 47 44.28 8.82 0.20
C TYR A 47 43.63 10.15 -0.19
N ILE A 48 44.44 11.07 -0.71
CA ILE A 48 44.00 12.27 -1.42
C ILE A 48 44.86 12.42 -2.68
N HIS A 49 44.25 12.72 -3.82
CA HIS A 49 44.96 12.82 -5.08
C HIS A 49 45.90 14.05 -5.11
N PRO A 50 47.13 13.93 -5.63
CA PRO A 50 48.15 15.01 -5.55
C PRO A 50 47.79 16.29 -6.32
N ASN A 51 46.86 16.21 -7.28
CA ASN A 51 46.35 17.36 -8.02
C ASN A 51 45.11 18.00 -7.35
N VAL A 52 44.78 17.62 -6.12
CA VAL A 52 43.65 18.17 -5.34
C VAL A 52 44.19 19.01 -4.20
N LYS A 53 43.67 20.23 -4.04
CA LYS A 53 43.91 21.08 -2.87
C LYS A 53 42.61 21.36 -2.12
N ILE A 54 42.70 21.49 -0.80
CA ILE A 54 41.58 21.98 0.02
C ILE A 54 41.65 23.52 0.00
N ALA A 55 40.53 24.15 -0.32
CA ALA A 55 40.38 25.60 -0.34
C ALA A 55 39.31 26.02 0.68
N HIS A 56 39.31 27.30 1.06
CA HIS A 56 38.31 27.88 1.95
C HIS A 56 37.81 29.19 1.36
N THR A 57 36.48 29.36 1.26
CA THR A 57 35.87 30.66 0.95
C THR A 57 34.81 31.00 2.01
N PRO A 58 34.58 32.28 2.33
CA PRO A 58 33.52 32.67 3.27
C PRO A 58 32.12 32.17 2.87
N LEU A 59 31.86 32.00 1.58
CA LEU A 59 30.57 31.57 1.05
C LEU A 59 30.40 30.04 1.04
N LYS A 60 31.44 29.28 0.66
CA LYS A 60 31.36 27.82 0.47
C LYS A 60 31.99 27.02 1.62
N GLY A 61 32.63 27.69 2.58
CA GLY A 61 33.45 27.04 3.59
C GLY A 61 34.63 26.28 2.97
N PHE A 62 35.04 25.21 3.65
CA PHE A 62 36.06 24.29 3.17
C PHE A 62 35.51 23.40 2.05
N HIS A 63 36.23 23.36 0.92
CA HIS A 63 35.88 22.55 -0.26
C HIS A 63 37.16 22.08 -0.96
N MET A 64 37.04 21.20 -1.94
CA MET A 64 38.17 20.69 -2.72
C MET A 64 38.14 21.22 -4.14
N LEU A 65 39.31 21.56 -4.68
CA LEU A 65 39.44 22.01 -6.07
C LEU A 65 40.71 21.48 -6.71
N VAL A 66 40.74 21.46 -8.05
CA VAL A 66 41.93 21.03 -8.81
C VAL A 66 43.02 22.08 -8.70
N THR A 67 44.22 21.66 -8.28
CA THR A 67 45.38 22.54 -8.13
C THR A 67 45.67 23.30 -9.43
N GLU A 68 46.05 24.57 -9.33
CA GLU A 68 46.35 25.40 -10.51
C GLU A 68 47.45 24.78 -11.38
N GLY A 69 47.27 24.85 -12.70
CA GLY A 69 48.17 24.22 -13.67
C GLY A 69 48.14 22.68 -13.69
N LYS A 70 47.20 22.04 -12.98
CA LYS A 70 46.97 20.59 -12.99
C LYS A 70 45.60 20.25 -13.56
N GLN A 71 45.43 18.99 -13.93
CA GLN A 71 44.17 18.42 -14.41
C GLN A 71 43.90 17.09 -13.71
N ILE A 72 42.63 16.70 -13.66
CA ILE A 72 42.20 15.37 -13.23
C ILE A 72 41.50 14.70 -14.40
N GLN A 73 41.96 13.49 -14.75
CA GLN A 73 41.33 12.70 -15.81
C GLN A 73 40.05 12.04 -15.30
N ALA A 74 39.12 11.76 -16.22
CA ALA A 74 37.96 10.93 -15.93
C ALA A 74 38.38 9.58 -15.33
N GLN A 75 37.54 9.02 -14.47
CA GLN A 75 37.80 7.77 -13.74
C GLN A 75 38.98 7.84 -12.76
N THR A 76 39.31 9.01 -12.22
CA THR A 76 40.35 9.15 -11.18
C THR A 76 39.75 9.13 -9.78
N ARG A 77 40.28 8.29 -8.89
CA ARG A 77 39.97 8.38 -7.44
C ARG A 77 40.61 9.65 -6.88
N ILE A 78 39.81 10.49 -6.25
CA ILE A 78 40.28 11.78 -5.72
C ILE A 78 40.48 11.79 -4.20
N VAL A 79 39.73 10.96 -3.47
CA VAL A 79 39.82 10.88 -2.00
C VAL A 79 39.39 9.49 -1.49
N SER A 80 39.96 9.03 -0.37
CA SER A 80 39.43 7.89 0.40
C SER A 80 39.64 8.00 1.91
N CYS A 81 38.62 7.60 2.67
CA CYS A 81 38.62 7.49 4.12
C CYS A 81 38.85 6.04 4.52
N PRO A 82 39.86 5.72 5.33
CA PRO A 82 40.10 4.37 5.82
C PRO A 82 39.02 3.98 6.84
N MET A 83 38.65 2.70 6.87
CA MET A 83 37.54 2.18 7.69
C MET A 83 37.74 2.47 9.19
N LYS A 84 39.00 2.44 9.65
CA LYS A 84 39.39 2.75 11.03
C LYS A 84 39.02 4.19 11.44
N ALA A 85 39.04 5.14 10.51
CA ALA A 85 38.77 6.55 10.81
C ALA A 85 37.27 6.88 10.93
N THR A 86 36.39 5.97 10.52
CA THR A 86 34.93 6.21 10.51
C THR A 86 34.35 6.42 11.91
N ILE A 87 33.24 7.16 12.00
CA ILE A 87 32.44 7.31 13.22
C ILE A 87 31.00 6.91 12.92
N SER A 88 30.47 5.96 13.68
CA SER A 88 29.09 5.49 13.58
C SER A 88 28.61 4.87 14.89
N VAL A 89 27.39 4.33 14.88
CA VAL A 89 26.81 3.58 16.01
C VAL A 89 27.65 2.34 16.33
N LEU A 90 28.34 1.76 15.34
CA LEU A 90 29.20 0.59 15.53
C LEU A 90 30.41 0.89 16.42
N ASN A 91 30.98 2.10 16.32
CA ASN A 91 32.05 2.55 17.21
C ASN A 91 31.53 2.72 18.64
N ALA A 92 30.31 3.24 18.82
CA ALA A 92 29.69 3.37 20.13
C ALA A 92 29.41 2.01 20.79
N LEU A 93 29.14 0.99 19.97
CA LEU A 93 28.93 -0.40 20.36
C LEU A 93 30.24 -1.22 20.49
N ASP A 94 31.39 -0.64 20.10
CA ASP A 94 32.72 -1.29 20.10
C ASP A 94 32.75 -2.60 19.27
N VAL A 95 32.12 -2.58 18.08
CA VAL A 95 31.98 -3.75 17.19
C VAL A 95 33.19 -3.87 16.27
N GLU A 96 34.00 -4.93 16.40
CA GLU A 96 35.18 -5.15 15.55
C GLU A 96 34.88 -5.07 14.04
N PRO A 97 35.63 -4.29 13.23
CA PRO A 97 36.87 -3.56 13.55
C PRO A 97 36.68 -2.11 14.06
N PHE A 98 35.44 -1.70 14.35
CA PHE A 98 35.06 -0.36 14.80
C PHE A 98 35.22 -0.22 16.32
N HIS A 99 36.36 0.33 16.74
CA HIS A 99 36.64 0.54 18.15
C HIS A 99 36.01 1.82 18.70
N SER A 100 35.69 1.80 20.00
CA SER A 100 35.11 2.96 20.70
C SER A 100 36.13 4.01 21.16
N HIS A 101 37.42 3.69 21.04
CA HIS A 101 38.58 4.55 21.35
C HIS A 101 38.42 5.35 22.66
N GLY A 102 38.02 4.66 23.73
CA GLY A 102 37.99 5.19 25.09
C GLY A 102 36.62 5.62 25.61
N THR A 103 35.57 5.60 24.79
CA THR A 103 34.18 5.85 25.24
C THR A 103 33.41 4.54 25.30
N LYS A 104 33.12 4.04 26.50
CA LYS A 104 32.34 2.81 26.72
C LYS A 104 31.09 3.13 27.51
N PHE A 105 29.98 3.37 26.81
CA PHE A 105 28.70 3.62 27.47
C PHE A 105 28.21 2.40 28.25
N PRO A 106 27.35 2.61 29.28
CA PRO A 106 26.71 1.49 29.97
C PRO A 106 25.97 0.58 28.99
N GLN A 107 26.17 -0.73 29.10
CA GLN A 107 25.53 -1.72 28.21
C GLN A 107 23.99 -1.61 28.21
N ALA A 108 23.39 -1.30 29.36
CA ALA A 108 21.95 -1.07 29.47
C ALA A 108 21.47 0.16 28.65
N PHE A 109 22.29 1.21 28.53
CA PHE A 109 21.97 2.36 27.68
C PHE A 109 21.96 1.96 26.20
N LEU A 110 22.98 1.22 25.77
CA LEU A 110 23.10 0.77 24.38
C LEU A 110 21.96 -0.17 24.00
N LYS A 111 21.72 -1.22 24.80
CA LYS A 111 20.69 -2.24 24.53
C LYS A 111 19.27 -1.66 24.49
N ASN A 112 18.91 -0.79 25.43
CA ASN A 112 17.55 -0.25 25.51
C ASN A 112 17.22 0.75 24.38
N ASN A 113 18.24 1.25 23.67
CA ASN A 113 18.11 2.35 22.73
C ASN A 113 18.63 2.05 21.33
N ILE A 114 19.02 0.80 21.07
CA ILE A 114 19.60 0.38 19.79
C ILE A 114 18.67 0.55 18.59
N THR A 115 17.34 0.47 18.79
CA THR A 115 16.32 0.78 17.77
C THR A 115 16.21 2.28 17.45
N ARG A 116 17.09 3.11 18.02
CA ARG A 116 17.21 4.56 17.80
C ARG A 116 18.69 4.92 17.62
N PRO A 117 19.35 4.39 16.57
CA PRO A 117 20.78 4.57 16.37
C PRO A 117 21.19 6.05 16.30
N GLU A 118 20.32 6.93 15.80
CA GLU A 118 20.60 8.37 15.71
C GLU A 118 20.85 9.01 17.09
N MET A 119 20.21 8.49 18.14
CA MET A 119 20.39 8.97 19.50
C MET A 119 21.74 8.50 20.05
N ILE A 120 22.06 7.22 19.90
CA ILE A 120 23.33 6.65 20.38
C ILE A 120 24.51 7.33 19.69
N GLN A 121 24.42 7.53 18.38
CA GLN A 121 25.44 8.21 17.58
C GLN A 121 25.66 9.66 18.03
N ALA A 122 24.58 10.40 18.26
CA ALA A 122 24.68 11.76 18.76
C ALA A 122 25.39 11.80 20.13
N PHE A 123 24.95 10.99 21.11
CA PHE A 123 25.62 10.92 22.42
C PHE A 123 27.09 10.48 22.33
N PHE A 124 27.41 9.55 21.43
CA PHE A 124 28.80 9.12 21.21
C PHE A 124 29.68 10.25 20.69
N LEU A 125 29.21 10.99 19.69
CA LEU A 125 29.95 12.14 19.15
C LEU A 125 30.08 13.27 20.18
N MET A 126 29.04 13.54 20.98
CA MET A 126 29.11 14.48 22.10
C MET A 126 30.20 14.08 23.10
N ASP A 127 30.29 12.79 23.43
CA ASP A 127 31.28 12.30 24.37
C ASP A 127 32.70 12.44 23.82
N GLN A 128 32.91 12.11 22.55
CA GLN A 128 34.19 12.30 21.87
C GLN A 128 34.60 13.78 21.80
N TYR A 129 33.65 14.68 21.55
CA TYR A 129 33.89 16.12 21.61
C TYR A 129 34.37 16.59 22.99
N LEU A 130 33.69 16.14 24.07
CA LEU A 130 34.04 16.50 25.44
C LEU A 130 35.41 15.96 25.92
N ARG A 131 35.96 14.95 25.23
CA ARG A 131 37.34 14.47 25.50
C ARG A 131 38.42 15.43 24.96
N GLY A 132 38.07 16.38 24.09
CA GLY A 132 39.01 17.36 23.56
C GLY A 132 40.19 16.71 22.83
N SER A 133 41.43 17.03 23.24
CA SER A 133 42.65 16.47 22.67
C SER A 133 42.83 14.97 22.93
N ASP A 134 42.15 14.41 23.94
CA ASP A 134 42.26 13.00 24.33
C ASP A 134 41.32 12.09 23.52
N SER A 135 40.56 12.64 22.58
CA SER A 135 39.79 11.87 21.60
C SER A 135 40.70 11.38 20.48
N TRP A 136 40.57 10.11 20.11
CA TRP A 136 41.25 9.56 18.94
C TRP A 136 40.82 10.25 17.64
N TRP A 137 39.57 10.70 17.56
CA TRP A 137 39.03 11.47 16.43
C TRP A 137 39.27 12.98 16.56
N ALA A 138 40.08 13.46 17.51
CA ALA A 138 40.36 14.89 17.68
C ALA A 138 40.82 15.61 16.39
N PRO A 139 41.62 15.01 15.49
CA PRO A 139 41.97 15.64 14.20
C PRO A 139 40.77 15.92 13.30
N TYR A 140 39.73 15.09 13.36
CA TYR A 140 38.48 15.28 12.60
C TYR A 140 37.46 16.14 13.35
N ILE A 141 37.26 15.91 14.64
CA ILE A 141 36.28 16.68 15.41
C ILE A 141 36.63 18.17 15.42
N LYS A 142 37.93 18.53 15.41
CA LYS A 142 38.39 19.92 15.33
C LYS A 142 38.19 20.58 13.95
N THR A 143 37.89 19.82 12.90
CA THR A 143 37.50 20.38 11.59
C THR A 143 35.99 20.56 11.45
N LEU A 144 35.19 19.98 12.36
CA LEU A 144 33.76 20.16 12.38
C LEU A 144 33.40 21.58 12.88
N PRO A 145 32.26 22.16 12.44
CA PRO A 145 31.73 23.37 13.05
C PRO A 145 31.61 23.22 14.56
N SER A 146 31.91 24.25 15.33
CA SER A 146 31.69 24.22 16.78
C SER A 146 30.19 24.21 17.12
N PRO A 147 29.79 23.83 18.35
CA PRO A 147 28.40 23.96 18.80
C PRO A 147 27.85 25.39 18.65
N GLN A 148 28.71 26.40 18.82
CA GLN A 148 28.36 27.80 18.64
C GLN A 148 28.09 28.12 17.16
N ASP A 149 28.93 27.62 16.25
CA ASP A 149 28.74 27.80 14.80
C ASP A 149 27.40 27.21 14.33
N VAL A 150 27.05 26.01 14.83
CA VAL A 150 25.76 25.37 14.53
C VAL A 150 24.59 26.19 15.07
N CYS A 151 24.71 26.78 16.26
CA CYS A 151 23.68 27.66 16.82
C CYS A 151 23.45 28.89 15.92
N HIS A 152 24.52 29.45 15.35
CA HIS A 152 24.42 30.60 14.44
C HIS A 152 23.76 30.26 13.09
N MET A 153 23.86 29.02 12.63
CA MET A 153 23.23 28.53 11.39
C MET A 153 21.71 28.30 11.52
N GLN A 154 21.14 28.34 12.73
CA GLN A 154 19.72 28.04 13.00
C GLN A 154 18.82 29.30 13.03
N PHE A 155 17.53 29.12 12.74
CA PHE A 155 16.51 30.19 12.73
C PHE A 155 15.96 30.50 14.14
N ASN A 156 16.85 30.82 15.09
CA ASN A 156 16.49 30.97 16.51
C ASN A 156 16.01 32.39 16.88
N SER A 157 16.30 33.41 16.07
CA SER A 157 15.86 34.80 16.33
C SER A 157 14.53 35.09 15.64
N ALA A 158 13.76 36.04 16.16
CA ALA A 158 12.52 36.49 15.51
C ALA A 158 12.78 37.07 14.11
N GLU A 159 13.92 37.74 13.90
CA GLU A 159 14.33 38.26 12.59
C GLU A 159 14.62 37.13 11.60
N ASP A 160 15.25 36.03 12.03
CA ASP A 160 15.51 34.87 11.19
C ASP A 160 14.22 34.10 10.90
N ALA A 161 13.38 33.88 11.91
CA ALA A 161 12.12 33.14 11.78
C ALA A 161 11.15 33.82 10.80
N ALA A 162 11.19 35.17 10.68
CA ALA A 162 10.40 35.91 9.71
C ALA A 162 10.63 35.46 8.26
N TRP A 163 11.83 34.99 7.91
CA TRP A 163 12.13 34.47 6.56
C TRP A 163 11.43 33.13 6.25
N LEU A 164 11.04 32.38 7.29
CA LEU A 164 10.34 31.10 7.16
C LEU A 164 8.81 31.26 7.09
N GLU A 165 8.27 32.41 7.47
CA GLU A 165 6.82 32.63 7.57
C GLU A 165 6.11 32.45 6.23
N GLY A 166 4.97 31.75 6.21
CA GLY A 166 4.24 31.46 4.98
C GLY A 166 4.82 30.34 4.11
N THR A 167 6.00 29.80 4.44
CA THR A 167 6.58 28.60 3.82
C THR A 167 6.27 27.33 4.64
N ASN A 168 6.46 26.16 4.05
CA ASN A 168 6.44 24.85 4.73
C ASN A 168 7.61 24.63 5.70
N LEU A 169 8.76 25.28 5.49
CA LEU A 169 9.96 25.09 6.30
C LEU A 169 9.77 25.36 7.78
N LYS A 170 8.93 26.35 8.15
CA LYS A 170 8.66 26.66 9.55
C LYS A 170 8.16 25.41 10.30
N SER A 171 7.17 24.75 9.73
CA SER A 171 6.63 23.50 10.29
C SER A 171 7.63 22.34 10.23
N GLY A 172 8.48 22.29 9.20
CA GLY A 172 9.56 21.32 9.09
C GLY A 172 10.58 21.42 10.22
N PHE A 173 11.09 22.63 10.48
CA PHE A 173 12.03 22.90 11.57
C PHE A 173 11.44 22.63 12.95
N GLU A 174 10.16 23.00 13.19
CA GLU A 174 9.46 22.69 14.45
C GLU A 174 9.36 21.18 14.69
N THR A 175 8.99 20.42 13.66
CA THR A 175 8.86 18.95 13.73
C THR A 175 10.20 18.27 13.99
N GLN A 176 11.25 18.67 13.28
CA GLN A 176 12.60 18.12 13.45
C GLN A 176 13.17 18.45 14.84
N THR A 177 12.96 19.67 15.31
CA THR A 177 13.38 20.10 16.65
C THR A 177 12.68 19.28 17.73
N ALA A 178 11.37 19.08 17.63
CA ALA A 178 10.61 18.25 18.57
C ALA A 178 11.11 16.80 18.60
N LYS A 179 11.40 16.20 17.43
CA LYS A 179 12.01 14.86 17.34
C LYS A 179 13.34 14.81 18.09
N TRP A 180 14.24 15.76 17.86
CA TRP A 180 15.54 15.79 18.51
C TRP A 180 15.46 16.02 20.02
N GLN A 181 14.53 16.86 20.49
CA GLN A 181 14.30 17.08 21.92
C GLN A 181 13.83 15.82 22.64
N ASP A 182 12.92 15.05 22.02
CA ASP A 182 12.45 13.78 22.57
C ASP A 182 13.62 12.78 22.72
N LEU A 183 14.43 12.62 21.66
CA LEU A 183 15.60 11.74 21.69
C LEU A 183 16.63 12.19 22.74
N PHE A 184 17.00 13.48 22.78
CA PHE A 184 17.92 14.01 23.78
C PHE A 184 17.44 13.74 25.21
N THR A 185 16.18 14.06 25.49
CA THR A 185 15.60 13.93 26.84
C THR A 185 15.58 12.48 27.30
N ARG A 186 15.22 11.54 26.40
CA ARG A 186 15.24 10.10 26.68
C ARG A 186 16.66 9.60 26.95
N GLY A 187 17.61 9.92 26.08
CA GLY A 187 18.99 9.46 26.21
C GLY A 187 19.66 10.00 27.48
N LEU A 188 19.49 11.30 27.77
CA LEU A 188 20.03 11.94 28.96
C LEU A 188 19.44 11.33 30.24
N ARG A 189 18.12 11.13 30.27
CA ARG A 189 17.45 10.48 31.41
C ARG A 189 17.99 9.06 31.64
N SER A 190 18.18 8.29 30.57
CA SER A 190 18.72 6.93 30.65
C SER A 190 20.15 6.93 31.19
N LEU A 191 21.02 7.84 30.75
CA LEU A 191 22.41 7.90 31.22
C LEU A 191 22.52 8.39 32.67
N LYS A 192 21.68 9.35 33.08
CA LYS A 192 21.59 9.79 34.49
C LYS A 192 21.14 8.65 35.41
N PHE A 193 20.10 7.91 35.01
CA PHE A 193 19.61 6.75 35.77
C PHE A 193 20.69 5.67 35.95
N LEU A 194 21.57 5.49 34.96
CA LEU A 194 22.67 4.52 34.99
C LEU A 194 23.95 5.06 35.64
N GLY A 195 23.92 6.26 36.24
CA GLY A 195 25.04 6.83 36.98
C GLY A 195 26.23 7.28 36.12
N TRP A 196 26.01 7.60 34.84
CA TRP A 196 27.10 8.01 33.94
C TRP A 196 27.68 9.40 34.35
N PRO A 197 28.98 9.50 34.70
CA PRO A 197 29.54 10.71 35.35
C PRO A 197 29.27 12.01 34.59
N ARG A 198 29.58 12.07 33.30
CA ARG A 198 29.37 13.27 32.46
C ARG A 198 27.89 13.66 32.31
N ALA A 199 26.97 12.70 32.42
CA ALA A 199 25.54 12.99 32.42
C ALA A 199 25.06 13.55 33.76
N LEU A 200 25.64 13.09 34.89
CA LEU A 200 25.35 13.60 36.23
C LEU A 200 25.94 15.00 36.45
N GLU A 201 27.15 15.24 35.93
CA GLU A 201 27.85 16.53 35.93
C GLU A 201 27.20 17.57 35.00
N GLY A 202 26.18 17.17 34.22
CA GLY A 202 25.44 18.07 33.34
C GLY A 202 26.20 18.47 32.07
N MET A 203 27.27 17.76 31.69
CA MET A 203 28.09 18.10 30.52
C MET A 203 27.38 17.84 29.18
N TYR A 204 26.41 16.92 29.14
CA TYR A 204 25.58 16.70 27.95
C TYR A 204 24.45 17.73 27.88
N THR A 205 24.70 18.82 27.17
CA THR A 205 23.73 19.90 26.98
C THR A 205 22.89 19.70 25.72
N TRP A 206 21.74 20.37 25.66
CA TRP A 206 20.88 20.39 24.47
C TRP A 206 21.61 20.99 23.25
N GLU A 207 22.44 22.01 23.46
CA GLU A 207 23.26 22.63 22.41
C GLU A 207 24.25 21.63 21.82
N LEU A 208 24.91 20.85 22.67
CA LEU A 208 25.86 19.84 22.24
C LEU A 208 25.18 18.66 21.54
N TYR A 209 23.97 18.27 21.97
CA TYR A 209 23.19 17.24 21.27
C TYR A 209 22.73 17.71 19.89
N ARG A 210 22.19 18.95 19.80
CA ARG A 210 21.82 19.56 18.52
C ARG A 210 23.00 19.64 17.57
N TRP A 211 24.17 20.04 18.06
CA TRP A 211 25.42 20.01 17.31
C TRP A 211 25.67 18.60 16.75
N ALA A 212 25.72 17.58 17.59
CA ALA A 212 26.02 16.22 17.15
C ALA A 212 24.99 15.67 16.15
N ALA A 213 23.70 15.91 16.39
CA ALA A 213 22.62 15.52 15.48
C ALA A 213 22.72 16.26 14.13
N THR A 214 23.14 17.53 14.13
CA THR A 214 23.35 18.33 12.91
C THR A 214 24.55 17.83 12.13
N ILE A 215 25.65 17.46 12.79
CA ILE A 215 26.81 16.84 12.14
C ILE A 215 26.39 15.54 11.44
N PHE A 216 25.67 14.63 12.12
CA PHE A 216 25.18 13.42 11.45
C PHE A 216 24.15 13.73 10.35
N GLY A 217 23.28 14.72 10.50
CA GLY A 217 22.33 15.11 9.46
C GLY A 217 22.97 15.70 8.20
N SER A 218 24.05 16.47 8.36
CA SER A 218 24.67 17.25 7.27
C SER A 218 25.94 16.62 6.67
N ARG A 219 26.62 15.73 7.38
CA ARG A 219 27.96 15.22 7.00
C ARG A 219 28.06 13.71 6.93
N SER A 220 26.98 12.99 7.25
CA SER A 220 27.00 11.53 7.22
C SER A 220 26.61 10.94 5.87
N PHE A 221 27.04 9.70 5.69
CA PHE A 221 26.73 8.83 4.60
C PHE A 221 25.83 7.71 5.11
N SER A 222 25.06 7.10 4.22
CA SER A 222 24.32 5.88 4.55
C SER A 222 25.28 4.75 4.91
N SER A 223 24.91 3.89 5.85
CA SER A 223 25.67 2.70 6.23
C SER A 223 25.87 1.69 5.09
N SER A 224 25.27 1.89 3.93
CA SER A 224 25.58 1.12 2.71
C SER A 224 27.07 1.20 2.33
N VAL A 225 27.76 2.30 2.69
CA VAL A 225 29.22 2.42 2.49
C VAL A 225 30.02 1.43 3.35
N LEU A 226 29.40 0.78 4.32
CA LEU A 226 29.99 -0.25 5.18
C LEU A 226 29.58 -1.67 4.76
N ASP A 227 28.85 -1.83 3.67
CA ASP A 227 28.32 -3.14 3.25
C ASP A 227 29.43 -4.15 2.94
N ASP A 228 30.67 -3.72 2.66
CA ASP A 228 31.83 -4.62 2.42
C ASP A 228 32.63 -4.96 3.70
N THR A 229 32.07 -4.71 4.90
CA THR A 229 32.76 -4.94 6.18
C THR A 229 32.34 -6.24 6.87
N LEU A 230 33.22 -6.80 7.70
CA LEU A 230 32.95 -8.04 8.44
C LEU A 230 31.66 -8.00 9.28
N PRO A 231 31.31 -6.88 9.97
CA PRO A 231 30.02 -6.79 10.65
C PRO A 231 28.82 -6.82 9.71
N ALA A 232 28.89 -6.16 8.56
CA ALA A 232 27.84 -6.22 7.54
C ALA A 232 27.72 -7.64 6.97
N ASP A 233 28.84 -8.31 6.73
CA ASP A 233 28.87 -9.72 6.35
C ASP A 233 28.22 -10.61 7.41
N LYS A 234 28.58 -10.45 8.69
CA LYS A 234 27.98 -11.21 9.80
C LYS A 234 26.47 -10.94 9.91
N ALA A 235 26.04 -9.68 9.78
CA ALA A 235 24.62 -9.31 9.79
C ALA A 235 23.84 -9.91 8.61
N ARG A 236 24.44 -9.94 7.40
CA ARG A 236 23.88 -10.65 6.24
C ARG A 236 23.77 -12.16 6.43
N MET A 237 24.61 -12.72 7.31
CA MET A 237 24.66 -14.15 7.63
C MET A 237 23.76 -14.53 8.83
N ARG A 238 22.86 -13.64 9.28
CA ARG A 238 21.81 -13.91 10.29
C ARG A 238 21.12 -15.24 10.00
N GLY A 239 21.06 -16.11 11.02
CA GLY A 239 20.41 -17.42 10.95
C GLY A 239 21.26 -18.61 10.48
N LYS A 240 22.54 -18.42 10.09
CA LYS A 240 23.43 -19.54 9.67
C LYS A 240 24.16 -20.18 10.86
N CYS A 241 24.30 -21.52 10.86
CA CYS A 241 24.91 -22.29 11.95
C CYS A 241 26.45 -22.32 11.84
N GLY A 242 27.16 -22.11 12.95
CA GLY A 242 28.63 -22.24 13.01
C GLY A 242 29.45 -20.94 12.89
N VAL A 243 28.82 -19.77 12.70
CA VAL A 243 29.50 -18.47 12.67
C VAL A 243 29.27 -17.73 14.01
N PRO A 244 30.31 -17.13 14.63
CA PRO A 244 30.13 -16.28 15.81
C PRO A 244 29.15 -15.13 15.50
N ARG A 245 28.02 -15.09 16.23
CA ARG A 245 26.93 -14.14 15.98
C ARG A 245 27.27 -12.74 16.51
N LEU A 246 26.82 -11.72 15.78
CA LEU A 246 26.61 -10.41 16.38
C LEU A 246 25.32 -10.48 17.23
N PRO A 247 25.17 -9.63 18.26
CA PRO A 247 23.88 -9.44 18.91
C PRO A 247 22.81 -9.06 17.86
N GLU A 248 21.61 -9.63 17.98
CA GLU A 248 20.49 -9.44 17.04
C GLU A 248 20.20 -7.97 16.78
N GLU A 249 20.35 -7.16 17.82
CA GLU A 249 20.15 -5.73 17.78
C GLU A 249 21.14 -5.00 16.85
N ILE A 250 22.35 -5.54 16.63
CA ILE A 250 23.36 -4.98 15.70
C ILE A 250 23.06 -5.40 14.27
N GLU A 251 22.45 -6.57 14.06
CA GLU A 251 22.03 -7.03 12.74
C GLU A 251 20.88 -6.17 12.20
N ASP A 252 19.92 -5.82 13.06
CA ASP A 252 18.80 -4.95 12.73
C ASP A 252 19.26 -3.55 12.28
N LEU A 253 20.37 -3.02 12.84
CA LEU A 253 20.94 -1.73 12.42
C LEU A 253 21.34 -1.72 10.95
N PHE A 254 21.93 -2.81 10.44
CA PHE A 254 22.31 -2.89 9.02
C PHE A 254 21.10 -2.96 8.08
N ILE A 255 19.97 -3.49 8.57
CA ILE A 255 18.69 -3.56 7.83
C ILE A 255 18.03 -2.18 7.80
N GLU A 256 17.94 -1.51 8.95
CA GLU A 256 17.28 -0.20 9.08
C GLU A 256 18.09 0.95 8.47
N ARG A 257 19.38 0.71 8.19
CA ARG A 257 20.39 1.68 7.75
C ARG A 257 20.64 2.77 8.81
N PHE A 258 21.90 3.14 9.00
CA PHE A 258 22.30 4.17 9.96
C PHE A 258 23.30 5.14 9.33
N SER A 259 23.57 6.25 10.03
CA SER A 259 24.49 7.29 9.56
C SER A 259 25.94 6.99 9.90
N VAL A 260 26.84 7.30 8.97
CA VAL A 260 28.30 7.08 9.10
C VAL A 260 29.04 8.35 8.72
N LEU A 261 29.89 8.87 9.60
CA LEU A 261 30.80 9.97 9.26
C LEU A 261 32.07 9.39 8.63
N LEU A 262 32.45 9.95 7.49
CA LEU A 262 33.64 9.58 6.73
C LEU A 262 34.59 10.79 6.70
N PRO A 263 35.51 10.91 7.68
CA PRO A 263 36.48 12.01 7.70
C PRO A 263 37.16 12.19 6.33
N LEU A 264 37.28 13.45 5.89
CA LEU A 264 37.83 13.90 4.61
C LEU A 264 36.84 13.90 3.43
N LEU A 265 35.86 12.99 3.39
CA LEU A 265 34.88 12.96 2.28
C LEU A 265 33.72 13.95 2.48
N ASP A 266 33.46 14.35 3.71
CA ASP A 266 32.44 15.33 4.07
C ASP A 266 32.84 16.80 3.80
N ILE A 267 34.01 17.01 3.15
CA ILE A 267 34.49 18.33 2.69
C ILE A 267 33.95 18.66 1.28
N LEU A 268 33.54 17.66 0.50
CA LEU A 268 33.08 17.86 -0.87
C LEU A 268 31.64 18.38 -0.88
N ASN A 269 31.40 19.49 -1.60
CA ASN A 269 30.08 20.07 -1.77
C ASN A 269 29.19 19.23 -2.69
N HIS A 270 27.88 19.27 -2.47
CA HIS A 270 26.93 18.51 -3.28
C HIS A 270 26.52 19.28 -4.55
N TRP A 271 26.50 18.59 -5.70
CA TRP A 271 25.85 19.08 -6.91
C TRP A 271 25.12 17.94 -7.67
N PRO A 272 23.81 18.08 -7.96
CA PRO A 272 23.00 16.98 -8.52
C PRO A 272 23.47 16.46 -9.88
N ALA A 273 24.05 17.32 -10.72
CA ALA A 273 24.50 16.93 -12.06
C ALA A 273 25.89 16.26 -12.07
N THR A 274 26.58 16.21 -10.92
CA THR A 274 27.94 15.68 -10.87
C THR A 274 27.94 14.16 -10.97
N ARG A 275 28.83 13.62 -11.79
CA ARG A 275 28.98 12.17 -12.00
C ARG A 275 30.15 11.63 -11.18
N VAL A 276 29.83 10.88 -10.13
CA VAL A 276 30.82 10.23 -9.25
C VAL A 276 30.48 8.75 -9.05
N GLU A 277 31.51 7.96 -8.78
CA GLU A 277 31.40 6.55 -8.39
C GLU A 277 31.94 6.37 -6.95
N TRP A 278 31.15 5.68 -6.13
CA TRP A 278 31.47 5.36 -4.75
C TRP A 278 32.16 3.99 -4.65
N GLN A 279 33.38 3.97 -4.13
CA GLN A 279 34.14 2.74 -3.91
C GLN A 279 34.05 2.34 -2.43
N SER A 280 33.08 1.50 -2.07
CA SER A 280 33.08 0.81 -0.77
C SER A 280 34.00 -0.41 -0.83
N ARG A 281 34.91 -0.53 0.14
CA ARG A 281 35.82 -1.66 0.33
C ARG A 281 35.93 -1.96 1.82
N SER A 282 36.35 -3.17 2.17
CA SER A 282 36.53 -3.57 3.58
C SER A 282 37.52 -2.70 4.36
N SER A 283 38.49 -2.08 3.67
CA SER A 283 39.53 -1.25 4.29
C SER A 283 39.32 0.26 4.14
N PHE A 284 38.54 0.74 3.16
CA PHE A 284 38.30 2.17 2.93
C PHE A 284 37.01 2.46 2.17
N VAL A 285 36.53 3.71 2.25
CA VAL A 285 35.50 4.27 1.36
C VAL A 285 36.13 5.36 0.51
N GLY A 286 36.05 5.25 -0.81
CA GLY A 286 36.66 6.18 -1.77
C GLY A 286 35.65 6.80 -2.71
N MET A 287 36.01 7.96 -3.27
CA MET A 287 35.22 8.64 -4.30
C MET A 287 36.05 8.82 -5.58
N GLN A 288 35.48 8.39 -6.70
CA GLN A 288 36.04 8.49 -8.03
C GLN A 288 35.19 9.42 -8.90
N VAL A 289 35.84 10.35 -9.60
CA VAL A 289 35.14 11.23 -10.55
C VAL A 289 34.99 10.53 -11.89
N LEU A 290 33.83 10.69 -12.55
CA LEU A 290 33.59 10.12 -13.88
C LEU A 290 33.89 11.11 -15.01
N ASP A 291 34.00 12.40 -14.68
CA ASP A 291 34.33 13.48 -15.60
C ASP A 291 35.76 14.01 -15.39
N GLY A 292 36.33 14.60 -16.44
CA GLY A 292 37.60 15.32 -16.35
C GLY A 292 37.41 16.70 -15.73
N TYR A 293 38.38 17.16 -14.94
CA TYR A 293 38.38 18.48 -14.32
C TYR A 293 39.63 19.27 -14.66
N GLU A 294 39.40 20.54 -14.95
CA GLU A 294 40.42 21.54 -15.26
C GLU A 294 40.93 22.26 -14.01
N ALA A 295 42.09 22.90 -14.13
CA ALA A 295 42.70 23.70 -13.07
C ALA A 295 41.71 24.72 -12.48
N GLY A 296 41.63 24.79 -11.15
CA GLY A 296 40.74 25.73 -10.44
C GLY A 296 39.29 25.28 -10.32
N GLN A 297 38.87 24.20 -11.00
CA GLN A 297 37.49 23.69 -10.86
C GLN A 297 37.27 23.02 -9.51
N GLU A 298 36.12 23.29 -8.91
CA GLU A 298 35.66 22.65 -7.68
C GLU A 298 35.22 21.21 -7.94
N LEU A 299 35.59 20.32 -7.03
CA LEU A 299 35.21 18.92 -7.05
C LEU A 299 33.95 18.76 -6.21
N TYR A 300 32.88 18.30 -6.85
CA TYR A 300 31.60 18.08 -6.21
C TYR A 300 31.37 16.59 -5.95
N ASN A 301 30.46 16.33 -5.03
CA ASN A 301 29.91 15.02 -4.74
C ASN A 301 28.43 14.97 -5.15
N ASN A 302 27.90 13.76 -5.35
CA ASN A 302 26.50 13.54 -5.67
C ASN A 302 25.88 12.52 -4.70
N TYR A 303 24.90 12.97 -3.92
CA TYR A 303 24.10 12.17 -2.99
C TYR A 303 22.68 11.89 -3.53
N GLY A 304 22.45 12.11 -4.83
CA GLY A 304 21.14 12.00 -5.49
C GLY A 304 20.41 13.35 -5.62
N PRO A 305 19.26 13.36 -6.34
CA PRO A 305 18.43 14.56 -6.48
C PRO A 305 17.82 14.96 -5.12
N LYS A 306 17.97 16.24 -4.74
CA LYS A 306 17.42 16.80 -3.51
C LYS A 306 16.76 18.15 -3.78
N ASP A 307 15.63 18.37 -3.16
CA ASP A 307 14.94 19.65 -3.15
C ASP A 307 15.58 20.60 -2.12
N ASN A 308 15.34 21.90 -2.28
CA ASN A 308 15.89 22.91 -1.39
C ASN A 308 15.31 22.84 0.03
N GLU A 309 14.10 22.29 0.22
CA GLU A 309 13.55 22.04 1.55
C GLU A 309 14.42 21.04 2.31
N GLY A 310 14.67 19.87 1.72
CA GLY A 310 15.50 18.83 2.31
C GLY A 310 16.96 19.27 2.48
N LEU A 311 17.50 20.02 1.51
CA LEU A 311 18.85 20.59 1.60
C LEU A 311 18.98 21.57 2.76
N LEU A 312 18.01 22.46 2.95
CA LEU A 312 18.06 23.45 4.02
C LEU A 312 17.86 22.83 5.41
N LEU A 313 16.91 21.90 5.56
CA LEU A 313 16.64 21.21 6.83
C LEU A 313 17.80 20.29 7.27
N SER A 314 18.48 19.66 6.31
CA SER A 314 19.52 18.66 6.60
C SER A 314 20.93 19.23 6.56
N TYR A 315 21.20 20.19 5.67
CA TYR A 315 22.56 20.70 5.38
C TYR A 315 22.72 22.21 5.59
N GLY A 316 21.64 22.97 5.75
CA GLY A 316 21.70 24.41 6.02
C GLY A 316 22.02 25.28 4.79
N PHE A 317 21.94 24.73 3.58
CA PHE A 317 22.12 25.48 2.33
C PHE A 317 21.05 25.11 1.30
N VAL A 318 20.99 25.87 0.20
CA VAL A 318 20.12 25.63 -0.94
C VAL A 318 20.89 25.82 -2.25
N ILE A 319 20.37 25.27 -3.33
CA ILE A 319 20.87 25.44 -4.69
C ILE A 319 20.01 26.51 -5.38
N PRO A 320 20.60 27.62 -5.84
CA PRO A 320 19.90 28.59 -6.67
C PRO A 320 19.37 27.94 -7.95
N SER A 321 18.12 28.25 -8.33
CA SER A 321 17.46 27.67 -9.51
C SER A 321 17.52 26.14 -9.57
N ASN A 322 17.31 25.48 -8.42
CA ASN A 322 17.34 24.03 -8.32
C ASN A 322 16.21 23.41 -9.16
N PRO A 323 16.52 22.63 -10.22
CA PRO A 323 15.47 22.01 -11.03
C PRO A 323 14.67 20.97 -10.25
N PHE A 324 15.21 20.42 -9.16
CA PHE A 324 14.52 19.43 -8.33
C PHE A 324 13.59 20.03 -7.27
N ASP A 325 13.45 21.36 -7.23
CA ASP A 325 12.50 22.00 -6.33
C ASP A 325 11.05 21.71 -6.75
N HIS A 326 10.22 21.54 -5.72
CA HIS A 326 8.79 21.34 -5.87
C HIS A 326 8.08 21.90 -4.63
N VAL A 327 6.76 22.00 -4.72
CA VAL A 327 5.89 22.37 -3.59
C VAL A 327 4.87 21.28 -3.35
N VAL A 328 4.66 20.90 -2.09
CA VAL A 328 3.64 19.91 -1.73
C VAL A 328 2.32 20.60 -1.36
N ILE A 329 1.27 20.22 -2.06
CA ILE A 329 -0.13 20.48 -1.74
C ILE A 329 -0.71 19.23 -1.09
N ALA A 330 -0.96 19.32 0.21
CA ALA A 330 -1.70 18.30 0.92
C ALA A 330 -3.21 18.43 0.62
N LEU A 331 -3.74 17.53 -0.20
CA LEU A 331 -5.19 17.35 -0.33
C LEU A 331 -5.71 16.68 0.95
N LYS A 332 -6.52 17.39 1.72
CA LYS A 332 -7.22 16.79 2.87
C LYS A 332 -8.19 15.74 2.35
N VAL A 333 -8.15 14.54 2.93
CA VAL A 333 -9.03 13.43 2.55
C VAL A 333 -9.89 13.08 3.75
N PRO A 334 -11.12 13.61 3.82
CA PRO A 334 -12.10 13.18 4.80
C PRO A 334 -12.40 11.69 4.63
N GLU A 335 -12.55 10.97 5.74
CA GLU A 335 -13.00 9.58 5.70
C GLU A 335 -14.36 9.48 4.99
N GLY A 336 -14.51 8.49 4.12
CA GLY A 336 -15.73 8.30 3.31
C GLY A 336 -15.88 9.22 2.09
N SER A 337 -14.99 10.20 1.88
CA SER A 337 -15.00 11.02 0.66
C SER A 337 -14.70 10.19 -0.60
N PRO A 338 -15.17 10.59 -1.80
CA PRO A 338 -14.81 9.92 -3.05
C PRO A 338 -13.31 9.70 -3.20
N LEU A 339 -12.49 10.70 -2.86
CA LEU A 339 -11.03 10.60 -2.90
C LEU A 339 -10.46 9.58 -1.89
N ALA A 340 -11.09 9.41 -0.72
CA ALA A 340 -10.70 8.36 0.23
C ALA A 340 -10.95 6.97 -0.37
N VAL A 341 -12.09 6.80 -1.05
CA VAL A 341 -12.44 5.53 -1.67
C VAL A 341 -11.59 5.26 -2.90
N THR A 342 -11.34 6.23 -3.79
CA THR A 342 -10.51 6.02 -4.98
C THR A 342 -9.06 5.71 -4.65
N ARG A 343 -8.54 6.20 -3.52
CA ARG A 343 -7.20 5.85 -3.01
C ARG A 343 -7.06 4.36 -2.63
N THR A 344 -8.16 3.62 -2.50
CA THR A 344 -8.16 2.16 -2.30
C THR A 344 -8.06 1.37 -3.62
N TRP A 345 -8.19 2.04 -4.77
CA TRP A 345 -8.21 1.38 -6.08
C TRP A 345 -6.80 1.04 -6.59
N PRO A 346 -6.69 0.08 -7.53
CA PRO A 346 -5.43 -0.23 -8.20
C PRO A 346 -4.86 1.02 -8.89
N LYS A 347 -3.59 1.30 -8.63
CA LYS A 347 -2.92 2.54 -9.09
C LYS A 347 -2.46 2.39 -10.54
N HIS A 348 -2.44 3.50 -11.28
CA HIS A 348 -1.84 3.54 -12.61
C HIS A 348 -0.31 3.42 -12.52
N GLU A 349 0.35 2.91 -13.57
CA GLU A 349 1.82 2.74 -13.62
C GLU A 349 2.62 4.04 -13.45
N ARG A 350 1.97 5.20 -13.67
CA ARG A 350 2.55 6.54 -13.51
C ARG A 350 2.40 7.10 -12.09
N SER A 351 1.80 6.35 -11.16
CA SER A 351 1.43 6.82 -9.83
C SER A 351 2.25 6.17 -8.69
N HIS A 352 2.45 6.95 -7.62
CA HIS A 352 2.93 6.62 -6.26
C HIS A 352 4.44 6.76 -5.93
N PRO A 353 4.81 7.39 -4.78
CA PRO A 353 4.94 6.59 -3.54
C PRO A 353 4.19 7.03 -2.25
N ALA A 354 3.29 8.01 -2.20
CA ALA A 354 2.31 8.14 -1.06
C ALA A 354 1.03 8.94 -1.37
N PHE A 355 0.79 9.32 -2.64
CA PHE A 355 -0.25 10.24 -3.14
C PHE A 355 -0.08 11.70 -2.70
N THR A 356 1.02 12.30 -3.11
CA THR A 356 1.47 13.67 -2.81
C THR A 356 1.06 14.65 -3.92
N GLY A 357 0.51 15.81 -3.54
CA GLY A 357 0.08 16.83 -4.49
C GLY A 357 1.22 17.75 -4.90
N PHE A 358 2.11 17.32 -5.79
CA PHE A 358 3.29 18.12 -6.13
C PHE A 358 3.02 19.17 -7.22
N LEU A 359 3.54 20.37 -6.99
CA LEU A 359 3.77 21.39 -8.00
C LEU A 359 5.26 21.44 -8.31
N PHE A 360 5.62 21.27 -9.57
CA PHE A 360 7.02 21.17 -9.98
C PHE A 360 7.58 22.52 -10.44
N HIS A 361 8.87 22.73 -10.21
CA HIS A 361 9.62 23.72 -10.96
C HIS A 361 9.53 23.43 -12.48
N PRO A 362 9.49 24.46 -13.36
CA PRO A 362 9.35 24.24 -14.81
C PRO A 362 10.40 23.32 -15.44
N ASP A 363 11.63 23.38 -14.92
CA ASP A 363 12.77 22.56 -15.38
C ASP A 363 12.88 21.21 -14.64
N HIS A 364 11.90 20.87 -13.81
CA HIS A 364 11.94 19.63 -13.04
C HIS A 364 11.86 18.41 -13.96
N PRO A 365 12.70 17.37 -13.78
CA PRO A 365 12.69 16.20 -14.67
C PRO A 365 11.37 15.42 -14.68
N ALA A 366 10.55 15.55 -13.64
CA ALA A 366 9.21 14.94 -13.59
C ALA A 366 8.10 15.79 -14.24
N ALA A 367 8.39 17.01 -14.70
CA ALA A 367 7.45 17.89 -15.42
C ALA A 367 7.33 17.48 -16.90
N GLU A 368 7.10 16.20 -17.18
CA GLU A 368 7.10 15.62 -18.54
C GLU A 368 5.68 15.47 -19.12
N GLY A 369 5.51 15.89 -20.38
CA GLY A 369 4.26 15.72 -21.13
C GLY A 369 4.12 16.72 -22.29
N PRO A 370 3.39 16.37 -23.38
CA PRO A 370 3.24 17.25 -24.55
C PRO A 370 2.20 18.37 -24.36
N TRP A 371 1.46 18.36 -23.24
CA TRP A 371 0.34 19.26 -22.98
C TRP A 371 0.67 20.27 -21.88
N LEU A 372 0.34 21.54 -22.12
CA LEU A 372 0.71 22.64 -21.22
C LEU A 372 0.11 22.48 -19.82
N GLU A 373 -1.09 21.92 -19.71
CA GLU A 373 -1.86 21.78 -18.45
C GLU A 373 -1.22 20.82 -17.44
N ASN A 374 -0.37 19.91 -17.90
CA ASN A 374 0.28 18.91 -17.04
C ASN A 374 1.67 19.35 -16.58
N THR A 375 2.19 20.46 -17.11
CA THR A 375 3.59 20.85 -16.91
C THR A 375 3.90 21.19 -15.45
N PRO A 376 3.14 22.07 -14.77
CA PRO A 376 3.46 22.45 -13.40
C PRO A 376 2.88 21.50 -12.35
N PHE A 377 2.07 20.50 -12.73
CA PHE A 377 1.30 19.67 -11.80
C PHE A 377 1.63 18.19 -11.96
N SER A 378 1.88 17.51 -10.85
CA SER A 378 1.90 16.05 -10.85
C SER A 378 0.54 15.47 -11.29
N TYR A 379 0.60 14.35 -12.00
CA TYR A 379 -0.58 13.62 -12.44
C TYR A 379 -1.48 13.22 -11.26
N ASP A 380 -0.89 12.79 -10.14
CA ASP A 380 -1.60 12.41 -8.93
C ASP A 380 -2.36 13.59 -8.29
N LEU A 381 -1.85 14.83 -8.40
CA LEU A 381 -2.55 16.03 -7.94
C LEU A 381 -3.78 16.32 -8.81
N LEU A 382 -3.62 16.30 -10.13
CA LEU A 382 -4.72 16.52 -11.06
C LEU A 382 -5.78 15.42 -10.95
N ASP A 383 -5.36 14.16 -10.81
CA ASP A 383 -6.26 13.03 -10.62
C ASP A 383 -7.02 13.14 -9.30
N GLY A 384 -6.31 13.40 -8.20
CA GLY A 384 -6.93 13.58 -6.88
C GLY A 384 -7.92 14.74 -6.82
N MET A 385 -7.60 15.87 -7.45
CA MET A 385 -8.51 17.00 -7.56
C MET A 385 -9.72 16.67 -8.45
N SER A 386 -9.52 15.97 -9.57
CA SER A 386 -10.60 15.58 -10.48
C SER A 386 -11.63 14.65 -9.82
N VAL A 387 -11.19 13.77 -8.92
CA VAL A 387 -12.08 12.90 -8.14
C VAL A 387 -12.94 13.69 -7.16
N LEU A 388 -12.36 14.70 -6.50
CA LEU A 388 -13.11 15.56 -5.56
C LEU A 388 -14.15 16.44 -6.27
N LEU A 389 -13.96 16.65 -7.56
CA LEU A 389 -14.71 17.59 -8.38
C LEU A 389 -15.67 16.90 -9.37
N ALA A 390 -15.64 15.57 -9.44
CA ALA A 390 -16.46 14.75 -10.34
C ALA A 390 -17.96 14.86 -10.04
N ASN A 391 -18.79 14.81 -11.09
CA ASN A 391 -20.25 14.72 -10.93
C ASN A 391 -20.72 13.29 -10.61
N ASN A 392 -22.02 13.14 -10.35
CA ASN A 392 -22.60 11.85 -9.95
C ASN A 392 -22.38 10.75 -10.99
N ARG A 393 -22.59 11.04 -12.28
CA ARG A 393 -22.36 10.04 -13.35
C ARG A 393 -20.89 9.61 -13.43
N GLU A 394 -19.97 10.55 -13.32
CA GLU A 394 -18.54 10.27 -13.35
C GLU A 394 -18.09 9.48 -12.13
N LEU A 395 -18.61 9.84 -10.95
CA LEU A 395 -18.44 9.06 -9.72
C LEU A 395 -18.93 7.64 -9.94
N GLN A 396 -20.16 7.45 -10.41
CA GLN A 396 -20.70 6.12 -10.70
C GLN A 396 -19.81 5.34 -11.69
N THR A 397 -19.35 6.00 -12.75
CA THR A 397 -18.45 5.38 -13.75
C THR A 397 -17.14 4.95 -13.12
N MET A 398 -16.51 5.84 -12.34
CA MET A 398 -15.27 5.56 -11.62
C MET A 398 -15.43 4.41 -10.61
N PHE A 399 -16.50 4.42 -9.82
CA PHE A 399 -16.83 3.37 -8.85
C PHE A 399 -17.08 2.02 -9.54
N THR A 400 -17.74 2.04 -10.69
CA THR A 400 -18.01 0.84 -11.49
C THR A 400 -16.73 0.26 -12.07
N MET A 401 -15.88 1.11 -12.64
CA MET A 401 -14.64 0.68 -13.29
C MET A 401 -13.49 0.44 -12.30
N LYS A 402 -13.62 0.88 -11.05
CA LYS A 402 -12.55 0.94 -10.04
C LYS A 402 -11.28 1.61 -10.56
N ARG A 403 -11.47 2.66 -11.36
CA ARG A 403 -10.40 3.49 -11.94
C ARG A 403 -10.83 4.94 -11.86
N THR A 404 -9.90 5.81 -11.48
CA THR A 404 -10.14 7.25 -11.52
C THR A 404 -10.40 7.70 -12.95
N LEU A 405 -11.03 8.87 -13.11
CA LEU A 405 -11.27 9.43 -14.44
C LEU A 405 -9.96 9.54 -15.22
N MET A 406 -8.92 10.14 -14.63
CA MET A 406 -7.67 10.32 -15.36
C MET A 406 -7.03 8.98 -15.72
N SER A 407 -7.03 7.98 -14.83
CA SER A 407 -6.45 6.66 -15.12
C SER A 407 -7.22 5.86 -16.17
N THR A 408 -8.54 6.06 -16.25
CA THR A 408 -9.40 5.43 -17.28
C THR A 408 -9.06 5.95 -18.67
N TYR A 409 -8.79 7.26 -18.80
CA TYR A 409 -8.51 7.88 -20.09
C TYR A 409 -7.03 7.84 -20.50
N ALA A 410 -6.10 7.67 -19.56
CA ALA A 410 -4.67 7.54 -19.87
C ALA A 410 -4.26 6.19 -20.48
N GLY A 411 -5.01 5.11 -20.18
CA GLY A 411 -4.73 3.75 -20.68
C GLY A 411 -5.26 3.45 -22.10
N LEU A 412 -6.07 4.35 -22.66
CA LEU A 412 -6.52 4.28 -24.05
C LEU A 412 -5.58 5.19 -24.84
N ASN A 413 -4.97 4.73 -25.93
CA ASN A 413 -4.18 5.56 -26.88
C ASN A 413 -4.99 6.70 -27.55
N LYS A 414 -6.08 7.16 -26.94
CA LYS A 414 -6.95 8.24 -27.35
C LYS A 414 -6.61 9.47 -26.50
N THR A 415 -6.34 10.56 -27.18
CA THR A 415 -6.00 11.88 -26.63
C THR A 415 -6.81 12.26 -25.38
N PHE A 416 -6.14 12.89 -24.41
CA PHE A 416 -6.69 13.57 -23.22
C PHE A 416 -7.88 14.52 -23.51
N ASN A 417 -8.09 14.87 -24.79
CA ASN A 417 -9.18 15.68 -25.32
C ASN A 417 -10.60 15.30 -24.84
N ASN A 418 -10.85 14.08 -24.37
CA ASN A 418 -12.21 13.64 -24.03
C ASN A 418 -12.70 14.06 -22.62
N ASN A 419 -11.85 14.68 -21.80
CA ASN A 419 -12.19 15.00 -20.41
C ASN A 419 -11.75 16.42 -19.96
N ALA A 420 -11.65 17.35 -20.92
CA ALA A 420 -11.17 18.71 -20.68
C ALA A 420 -11.92 19.44 -19.55
N ARG A 421 -13.21 19.14 -19.35
CA ARG A 421 -14.02 19.76 -18.30
C ARG A 421 -13.45 19.56 -16.88
N ASN A 422 -13.14 18.32 -16.49
CA ASN A 422 -12.66 18.02 -15.14
C ASN A 422 -11.23 18.51 -14.91
N MET A 423 -10.42 18.50 -15.97
CA MET A 423 -9.11 19.14 -15.95
C MET A 423 -9.24 20.64 -15.70
N LEU A 424 -10.08 21.34 -16.45
CA LEU A 424 -10.28 22.80 -16.31
C LEU A 424 -10.84 23.17 -14.93
N GLN A 425 -11.70 22.35 -14.33
CA GLN A 425 -12.18 22.58 -12.98
C GLN A 425 -11.09 22.37 -11.93
N SER A 426 -10.28 21.32 -12.08
CA SER A 426 -9.12 21.04 -11.23
C SER A 426 -8.12 22.21 -11.29
N LEU A 427 -7.84 22.68 -12.50
CA LEU A 427 -7.05 23.86 -12.79
C LEU A 427 -7.64 25.12 -12.13
N GLY A 428 -8.95 25.35 -12.25
CA GLY A 428 -9.62 26.49 -11.62
C GLY A 428 -9.52 26.50 -10.10
N GLN A 429 -9.60 25.32 -9.46
CA GLN A 429 -9.38 25.20 -8.02
C GLN A 429 -7.91 25.41 -7.64
N LEU A 430 -6.99 24.79 -8.39
CA LEU A 430 -5.55 24.97 -8.20
C LEU A 430 -5.14 26.43 -8.35
N LEU A 431 -5.68 27.17 -9.33
CA LEU A 431 -5.38 28.59 -9.52
C LEU A 431 -5.69 29.42 -8.28
N ARG A 432 -6.85 29.20 -7.63
CA ARG A 432 -7.21 29.90 -6.39
C ARG A 432 -6.25 29.56 -5.26
N ASP A 433 -5.95 28.27 -5.08
CA ASP A 433 -5.08 27.81 -4.01
C ASP A 433 -3.63 28.30 -4.21
N CYS A 434 -3.13 28.28 -5.43
CA CYS A 434 -1.82 28.81 -5.82
C CYS A 434 -1.75 30.33 -5.60
N ARG A 435 -2.76 31.10 -6.05
CA ARG A 435 -2.81 32.56 -5.82
C ARG A 435 -2.83 32.89 -4.33
N ALA A 436 -3.65 32.18 -3.54
CA ALA A 436 -3.72 32.40 -2.09
C ALA A 436 -2.39 32.11 -1.38
N ARG A 437 -1.64 31.09 -1.84
CA ARG A 437 -0.31 30.77 -1.31
C ARG A 437 0.76 31.75 -1.77
N ALA A 438 0.76 32.15 -3.04
CA ALA A 438 1.65 33.18 -3.57
C ALA A 438 1.45 34.52 -2.83
N GLU A 439 0.19 34.91 -2.61
CA GLU A 439 -0.14 36.13 -1.86
C GLU A 439 0.28 36.02 -0.39
N ARG A 440 0.12 34.84 0.24
CA ARG A 440 0.65 34.61 1.58
C ARG A 440 2.17 34.80 1.63
N LEU A 441 2.91 34.25 0.67
CA LEU A 441 4.36 34.42 0.58
C LEU A 441 4.75 35.89 0.34
N ARG A 442 3.95 36.64 -0.41
CA ARG A 442 4.14 38.09 -0.61
C ARG A 442 3.88 38.88 0.67
N MET A 443 2.77 38.62 1.35
CA MET A 443 2.34 39.33 2.56
C MET A 443 3.20 39.03 3.79
N THR A 444 3.78 37.82 3.85
CA THR A 444 4.68 37.42 4.93
C THR A 444 6.15 37.65 4.58
N TYR A 445 6.45 38.35 3.48
CA TYR A 445 7.83 38.69 3.13
C TYR A 445 8.42 39.63 4.20
N PRO A 446 9.68 39.41 4.64
CA PRO A 446 10.31 40.28 5.62
C PRO A 446 10.32 41.75 5.19
N SER A 447 10.04 42.65 6.14
CA SER A 447 9.97 44.10 5.87
C SER A 447 11.28 44.69 5.35
N ASN A 448 12.42 44.08 5.69
CA ASN A 448 13.71 44.36 5.08
C ASN A 448 14.13 43.17 4.19
N PRO A 449 14.08 43.30 2.85
CA PRO A 449 14.32 42.19 1.92
C PRO A 449 15.81 41.87 1.71
N GLN A 450 16.73 42.55 2.43
CA GLN A 450 18.16 42.28 2.34
C GLN A 450 18.60 41.28 3.42
N PRO A 451 19.07 40.07 3.05
CA PRO A 451 19.53 39.09 4.02
C PRO A 451 20.83 39.56 4.68
N ARG A 452 20.89 39.47 6.01
CA ARG A 452 22.05 39.86 6.84
C ARG A 452 22.96 38.68 7.18
N SER A 453 22.55 37.46 6.87
CA SER A 453 23.30 36.23 7.14
C SER A 453 23.10 35.18 6.04
N ALA A 454 24.00 34.20 5.95
CA ALA A 454 23.95 33.13 4.95
C ALA A 454 22.67 32.27 5.04
N LYS A 455 22.15 32.03 6.25
CA LYS A 455 20.88 31.33 6.47
C LYS A 455 19.66 32.14 5.99
N GLN A 456 19.67 33.46 6.18
CA GLN A 456 18.63 34.34 5.64
C GLN A 456 18.70 34.38 4.11
N ALA A 457 19.90 34.41 3.52
CA ALA A 457 20.09 34.33 2.08
C ALA A 457 19.57 32.99 1.52
N SER A 458 19.83 31.87 2.20
CA SER A 458 19.31 30.55 1.81
C SER A 458 17.79 30.46 1.94
N ALA A 459 17.22 30.96 3.03
CA ALA A 459 15.77 31.05 3.20
C ALA A 459 15.11 31.94 2.13
N LYS A 460 15.76 33.04 1.75
CA LYS A 460 15.32 33.91 0.64
C LYS A 460 15.27 33.14 -0.67
N ILE A 461 16.36 32.45 -1.04
CA ILE A 461 16.42 31.66 -2.29
C ILE A 461 15.32 30.59 -2.31
N TYR A 462 15.12 29.87 -1.20
CA TYR A 462 14.04 28.89 -1.10
C TYR A 462 12.65 29.55 -1.26
N ARG A 463 12.40 30.63 -0.52
CA ARG A 463 11.13 31.36 -0.56
C ARG A 463 10.81 31.86 -1.96
N ASP A 464 11.80 32.46 -2.63
CA ASP A 464 11.68 32.99 -3.97
C ASP A 464 11.41 31.84 -4.96
N SER A 465 12.09 30.69 -4.81
CA SER A 465 11.82 29.47 -5.60
C SER A 465 10.37 28.99 -5.44
N GLN A 466 9.86 28.91 -4.21
CA GLN A 466 8.46 28.52 -3.95
C GLN A 466 7.47 29.52 -4.58
N TYR A 467 7.75 30.82 -4.46
CA TYR A 467 6.95 31.88 -5.07
C TYR A 467 6.93 31.75 -6.60
N ASP A 468 8.09 31.52 -7.22
CA ASP A 468 8.25 31.33 -8.65
C ASP A 468 7.49 30.10 -9.18
N ILE A 469 7.50 28.99 -8.43
CA ILE A 469 6.70 27.80 -8.76
C ILE A 469 5.21 28.13 -8.74
N PHE A 470 4.72 28.84 -7.71
CA PHE A 470 3.31 29.24 -7.66
C PHE A 470 2.92 30.23 -8.75
N GLN A 471 3.75 31.25 -9.03
CA GLN A 471 3.50 32.22 -10.10
C GLN A 471 3.46 31.54 -11.47
N THR A 472 4.38 30.61 -11.72
CA THR A 472 4.42 29.85 -12.98
C THR A 472 3.20 28.94 -13.13
N ALA A 473 2.77 28.27 -12.06
CA ALA A 473 1.53 27.49 -12.05
C ALA A 473 0.30 28.37 -12.30
N CYS A 474 0.24 29.58 -11.71
CA CYS A 474 -0.86 30.52 -11.90
C CYS A 474 -0.98 31.01 -13.35
N ILE A 475 0.11 31.51 -13.95
CA ILE A 475 0.08 32.04 -15.32
C ILE A 475 -0.24 30.97 -16.36
N ILE A 476 0.32 29.76 -16.21
CA ILE A 476 0.01 28.61 -17.08
C ILE A 476 -1.47 28.26 -16.97
N THR A 477 -2.00 28.21 -15.75
CA THR A 477 -3.40 27.87 -15.52
C THR A 477 -4.34 28.93 -16.07
N GLU A 478 -4.04 30.22 -15.87
CA GLU A 478 -4.82 31.31 -16.45
C GLU A 478 -4.85 31.25 -17.97
N TYR A 479 -3.68 31.08 -18.60
CA TYR A 479 -3.58 30.95 -20.05
C TYR A 479 -4.51 29.85 -20.60
N VAL A 480 -4.43 28.65 -20.00
CA VAL A 480 -5.26 27.50 -20.39
C VAL A 480 -6.75 27.80 -20.22
N LEU A 481 -7.15 28.37 -19.07
CA LEU A 481 -8.54 28.70 -18.79
C LEU A 481 -9.10 29.77 -19.74
N ILE A 482 -8.31 30.81 -20.08
CA ILE A 482 -8.74 31.86 -21.03
C ILE A 482 -8.96 31.24 -22.40
N ARG A 483 -7.99 30.47 -22.89
CA ARG A 483 -8.09 29.77 -24.18
C ARG A 483 -9.31 28.84 -24.21
N ALA A 484 -9.64 28.15 -23.12
CA ALA A 484 -10.83 27.30 -23.07
C ALA A 484 -12.17 28.08 -23.07
N MET A 485 -12.18 29.32 -22.54
CA MET A 485 -13.39 30.15 -22.41
C MET A 485 -13.63 31.09 -23.58
N THR A 486 -12.59 31.53 -24.29
CA THR A 486 -12.68 32.50 -25.38
C THR A 486 -12.27 31.89 -26.73
N ASP A 487 -12.57 32.60 -27.81
CA ASP A 487 -12.05 32.29 -29.15
C ASP A 487 -10.80 33.14 -29.48
N TRP A 488 -10.15 33.73 -28.46
CA TRP A 488 -8.99 34.61 -28.63
C TRP A 488 -7.77 33.84 -29.15
N SER A 489 -6.95 34.52 -29.95
CA SER A 489 -5.67 34.01 -30.44
C SER A 489 -4.66 33.85 -29.32
N GLN A 490 -3.58 33.11 -29.57
CA GLN A 490 -2.50 32.96 -28.60
C GLN A 490 -1.89 34.32 -28.23
N GLU A 491 -1.64 35.15 -29.23
CA GLU A 491 -1.04 36.48 -29.08
C GLU A 491 -1.91 37.42 -28.26
N GLU A 492 -3.24 37.38 -28.46
CA GLU A 492 -4.20 38.19 -27.71
C GLU A 492 -4.19 37.84 -26.22
N VAL A 493 -4.11 36.54 -25.88
CA VAL A 493 -4.04 36.08 -24.49
C VAL A 493 -2.69 36.42 -23.85
N GLU A 494 -1.59 36.23 -24.57
CA GLU A 494 -0.24 36.55 -24.08
C GLU A 494 -0.10 38.05 -23.75
N GLN A 495 -0.55 38.94 -24.65
CA GLN A 495 -0.52 40.39 -24.40
C GLN A 495 -1.30 40.78 -23.13
N MET A 496 -2.43 40.13 -22.88
CA MET A 496 -3.23 40.38 -21.69
C MET A 496 -2.51 39.90 -20.41
N LEU A 497 -1.89 38.72 -20.43
CA LEU A 497 -1.15 38.19 -19.28
C LEU A 497 0.11 39.02 -18.97
N MET A 498 0.78 39.58 -19.99
CA MET A 498 1.93 40.49 -19.81
C MET A 498 1.61 41.74 -18.98
N SER A 499 0.33 42.16 -18.93
CA SER A 499 -0.09 43.28 -18.09
C SER A 499 -0.27 42.93 -16.60
N ARG A 500 -0.26 41.63 -16.24
CA ARG A 500 -0.61 41.13 -14.91
C ARG A 500 0.55 40.49 -14.14
N TYR A 501 1.56 40.01 -14.86
CA TYR A 501 2.69 39.26 -14.31
C TYR A 501 4.01 40.00 -14.56
N ASP A 502 5.01 39.74 -13.70
CA ASP A 502 6.35 40.31 -13.85
C ASP A 502 7.14 39.69 -15.02
N ALA A 503 8.20 40.37 -15.44
CA ALA A 503 9.00 39.97 -16.60
C ALA A 503 9.62 38.57 -16.47
N ASN A 504 10.07 38.16 -15.29
CA ASN A 504 10.70 36.85 -15.08
C ASN A 504 9.66 35.73 -15.18
N THR A 505 8.46 35.94 -14.65
CA THR A 505 7.35 35.01 -14.78
C THR A 505 6.91 34.87 -16.24
N ILE A 506 6.88 35.96 -17.00
CA ILE A 506 6.58 35.94 -18.45
C ILE A 506 7.65 35.17 -19.23
N GLU A 507 8.94 35.38 -18.96
CA GLU A 507 10.02 34.66 -19.66
C GLU A 507 9.93 33.15 -19.44
N ARG A 508 9.69 32.72 -18.19
CA ARG A 508 9.49 31.30 -17.85
C ARG A 508 8.27 30.73 -18.55
N PHE A 509 7.15 31.44 -18.52
CA PHE A 509 5.93 31.04 -19.21
C PHE A 509 6.16 30.88 -20.72
N GLN A 510 6.83 31.83 -21.36
CA GLN A 510 7.16 31.77 -22.79
C GLN A 510 8.09 30.60 -23.12
N SER A 511 9.08 30.31 -22.26
CA SER A 511 9.95 29.13 -22.40
C SER A 511 9.13 27.83 -22.37
N VAL A 512 8.21 27.72 -21.39
CA VAL A 512 7.33 26.56 -21.25
C VAL A 512 6.39 26.43 -22.45
N VAL A 513 5.70 27.49 -22.86
CA VAL A 513 4.78 27.49 -24.01
C VAL A 513 5.50 27.16 -25.32
N LYS A 514 6.71 27.70 -25.53
CA LYS A 514 7.54 27.38 -26.70
C LYS A 514 7.90 25.90 -26.76
N SER A 515 8.22 25.31 -25.61
CA SER A 515 8.52 23.87 -25.52
C SER A 515 7.26 22.99 -25.66
N ARG A 516 6.07 23.51 -25.32
CA ARG A 516 4.81 22.76 -25.20
C ARG A 516 3.61 23.61 -25.69
N PRO A 517 3.39 23.72 -27.02
CA PRO A 517 2.39 24.63 -27.59
C PRO A 517 0.94 24.12 -27.50
N CYS A 518 0.72 22.85 -27.16
CA CYS A 518 -0.60 22.24 -27.14
C CYS A 518 -1.33 22.54 -25.82
N ALA A 519 -2.44 23.29 -25.92
CA ALA A 519 -3.40 23.50 -24.83
C ALA A 519 -4.82 23.02 -25.23
N THR A 520 -5.76 23.03 -24.28
CA THR A 520 -7.20 22.84 -24.52
C THR A 520 -7.74 23.71 -25.66
N ARG A 521 -8.79 23.27 -26.35
CA ARG A 521 -9.24 23.91 -27.60
C ARG A 521 -9.92 25.27 -27.33
N PRO A 522 -9.77 26.27 -28.22
CA PRO A 522 -10.54 27.51 -28.15
C PRO A 522 -12.05 27.26 -28.06
N GLY A 523 -12.71 27.91 -27.10
CA GLY A 523 -14.17 27.80 -26.92
C GLY A 523 -14.69 26.39 -26.58
N GLU A 524 -13.89 25.58 -25.88
CA GLU A 524 -14.27 24.23 -25.45
C GLU A 524 -15.39 24.22 -24.40
N LEU A 525 -15.48 25.27 -23.56
CA LEU A 525 -16.50 25.41 -22.51
C LEU A 525 -17.73 26.22 -22.95
N PHE A 526 -18.92 25.75 -22.57
CA PHE A 526 -20.18 26.43 -22.80
C PHE A 526 -20.82 26.95 -21.51
N THR A 527 -21.23 28.23 -21.54
CA THR A 527 -22.17 28.82 -20.58
C THR A 527 -23.60 28.73 -21.14
N VAL A 528 -24.63 28.79 -20.28
CA VAL A 528 -26.05 28.82 -20.73
C VAL A 528 -26.29 29.94 -21.72
N GLN A 529 -25.70 31.11 -21.47
CA GLN A 529 -25.75 32.27 -22.35
C GLN A 529 -25.10 32.00 -23.72
N ARG A 530 -23.92 31.36 -23.74
CA ARG A 530 -23.25 31.00 -25.00
C ARG A 530 -24.02 29.92 -25.77
N MET A 531 -24.60 28.93 -25.09
CA MET A 531 -25.45 27.93 -25.75
C MET A 531 -26.74 28.55 -26.31
N MET A 532 -27.34 29.51 -25.60
CA MET A 532 -28.46 30.31 -26.10
C MET A 532 -28.07 31.10 -27.35
N ALA A 533 -26.89 31.70 -27.36
CA ALA A 533 -26.35 32.40 -28.54
C ALA A 533 -26.12 31.45 -29.74
N MET A 534 -25.86 30.16 -29.51
CA MET A 534 -25.73 29.18 -30.59
C MET A 534 -27.07 28.78 -31.22
N LEU A 535 -28.19 28.96 -30.53
CA LEU A 535 -29.49 28.58 -31.08
C LEU A 535 -29.85 29.41 -32.32
N PRO A 536 -30.51 28.82 -33.33
CA PRO A 536 -31.15 29.58 -34.40
C PRO A 536 -32.11 30.62 -33.81
N GLN A 537 -32.19 31.81 -34.42
CA GLN A 537 -32.96 32.93 -33.88
C GLN A 537 -34.38 32.54 -33.45
N GLU A 538 -35.11 31.81 -34.30
CA GLU A 538 -36.48 31.36 -34.02
C GLU A 538 -36.58 30.45 -32.78
N ALA A 539 -35.60 29.58 -32.55
CA ALA A 539 -35.56 28.71 -31.38
C ALA A 539 -35.12 29.48 -30.13
N ARG A 540 -34.14 30.38 -30.29
CA ARG A 540 -33.64 31.25 -29.21
C ARG A 540 -34.76 32.11 -28.63
N ASP A 541 -35.55 32.75 -29.48
CA ASP A 541 -36.65 33.63 -29.06
C ASP A 541 -37.71 32.86 -28.27
N LYS A 542 -38.05 31.63 -28.70
CA LYS A 542 -39.00 30.76 -27.99
C LYS A 542 -38.47 30.30 -26.63
N VAL A 543 -37.20 29.87 -26.57
CA VAL A 543 -36.57 29.44 -25.30
C VAL A 543 -36.48 30.62 -24.33
N GLN A 544 -36.07 31.80 -24.82
CA GLN A 544 -35.96 33.01 -24.01
C GLN A 544 -37.32 33.49 -23.49
N LEU A 545 -38.36 33.42 -24.32
CA LEU A 545 -39.73 33.75 -23.91
C LEU A 545 -40.23 32.82 -22.78
N ARG A 546 -39.99 31.50 -22.88
CA ARG A 546 -40.36 30.54 -21.83
C ARG A 546 -39.60 30.82 -20.53
N LEU A 547 -38.30 31.10 -20.63
CA LEU A 547 -37.46 31.40 -19.48
C LEU A 547 -37.89 32.70 -18.78
N LEU A 548 -38.15 33.77 -19.54
CA LEU A 548 -38.60 35.06 -19.01
C LEU A 548 -39.93 34.92 -18.25
N LYS A 549 -40.88 34.16 -18.80
CA LYS A 549 -42.18 33.94 -18.14
C LYS A 549 -42.04 33.18 -16.82
N ILE A 550 -41.20 32.15 -16.76
CA ILE A 550 -40.93 31.43 -15.51
C ILE A 550 -40.24 32.33 -14.48
N LYS A 551 -39.23 33.11 -14.89
CA LYS A 551 -38.56 34.08 -14.01
C LYS A 551 -39.52 35.12 -13.44
N ASP A 552 -40.41 35.65 -14.28
CA ASP A 552 -41.41 36.65 -13.87
C ASP A 552 -42.44 36.06 -12.88
N VAL A 553 -42.86 34.80 -13.06
CA VAL A 553 -43.71 34.12 -12.08
C VAL A 553 -42.94 33.86 -10.79
N LEU A 554 -41.68 33.41 -10.86
CA LEU A 554 -40.85 33.17 -9.67
C LEU A 554 -40.65 34.45 -8.86
N ALA A 555 -40.35 35.58 -9.51
CA ALA A 555 -40.17 36.87 -8.87
C ALA A 555 -41.46 37.40 -8.21
N ARG A 556 -42.64 37.05 -8.74
CA ARG A 556 -43.95 37.43 -8.15
C ARG A 556 -44.42 36.46 -7.07
N ALA A 557 -44.07 35.18 -7.17
CA ALA A 557 -44.58 34.12 -6.31
C ALA A 557 -43.70 33.85 -5.08
N TYR A 558 -42.41 34.19 -5.12
CA TYR A 558 -41.43 33.91 -4.07
C TYR A 558 -40.65 35.18 -3.70
N PRO A 559 -40.36 35.42 -2.41
CA PRO A 559 -39.53 36.56 -2.01
C PRO A 559 -38.08 36.39 -2.50
N PRO A 560 -37.32 37.49 -2.70
CA PRO A 560 -35.95 37.44 -3.24
C PRO A 560 -34.96 36.56 -2.48
N SER A 561 -35.24 36.23 -1.22
CA SER A 561 -34.42 35.37 -0.37
C SER A 561 -34.84 33.89 -0.35
N ALA A 562 -35.93 33.51 -1.04
CA ALA A 562 -36.45 32.15 -1.02
C ALA A 562 -35.69 31.17 -1.93
N LEU A 563 -34.98 31.67 -2.94
CA LEU A 563 -34.15 30.87 -3.82
C LEU A 563 -32.72 31.42 -3.82
N THR A 564 -31.77 30.51 -3.78
CA THR A 564 -30.35 30.83 -3.96
C THR A 564 -30.05 31.12 -5.44
N ASP A 565 -29.01 31.92 -5.71
CA ASP A 565 -28.56 32.18 -7.09
C ASP A 565 -28.19 30.89 -7.86
N LEU A 566 -27.73 29.88 -7.12
CA LEU A 566 -27.47 28.54 -7.66
C LEU A 566 -28.76 27.88 -8.13
N GLU A 567 -29.84 27.93 -7.33
CA GLU A 567 -31.14 27.37 -7.72
C GLU A 567 -31.74 28.12 -8.92
N VAL A 568 -31.57 29.43 -9.00
CA VAL A 568 -31.98 30.21 -10.17
C VAL A 568 -31.20 29.75 -11.42
N SER A 569 -29.89 29.56 -11.31
CA SER A 569 -29.06 29.06 -12.41
C SER A 569 -29.43 27.63 -12.83
N LYS A 570 -29.77 26.76 -11.87
CA LYS A 570 -30.31 25.41 -12.13
C LYS A 570 -31.60 25.50 -12.94
N ILE A 571 -32.54 26.34 -12.52
CA ILE A 571 -33.81 26.56 -13.22
C ILE A 571 -33.59 27.06 -14.65
N GLU A 572 -32.70 28.03 -14.86
CA GLU A 572 -32.35 28.52 -16.19
C GLU A 572 -31.87 27.42 -17.12
N PHE A 573 -31.00 26.56 -16.60
CA PHE A 573 -30.45 25.45 -17.38
C PHE A 573 -31.51 24.39 -17.70
N VAL A 574 -32.35 24.02 -16.73
CA VAL A 574 -33.46 23.07 -16.94
C VAL A 574 -34.41 23.58 -18.02
N MET A 575 -34.75 24.88 -17.96
CA MET A 575 -35.60 25.53 -18.96
C MET A 575 -34.95 25.57 -20.34
N PHE A 576 -33.65 25.82 -20.42
CA PHE A 576 -32.90 25.75 -21.67
C PHE A 576 -32.93 24.33 -22.26
N LEU A 577 -32.63 23.32 -21.45
CA LEU A 577 -32.51 21.92 -21.88
C LEU A 577 -33.86 21.35 -22.35
N SER A 578 -34.91 21.52 -21.55
CA SER A 578 -36.26 21.03 -21.88
C SER A 578 -36.83 21.72 -23.13
N SER A 579 -36.65 23.04 -23.24
CA SER A 579 -37.13 23.82 -24.38
C SER A 579 -36.35 23.52 -25.65
N THR A 580 -35.03 23.40 -25.56
CA THR A 580 -34.19 23.10 -26.73
C THR A 580 -34.43 21.69 -27.26
N TYR A 581 -34.59 20.70 -26.36
CA TYR A 581 -34.99 19.35 -26.75
C TYR A 581 -36.37 19.35 -27.44
N HIS A 582 -37.32 20.12 -26.92
CA HIS A 582 -38.64 20.24 -27.53
C HIS A 582 -38.57 20.82 -28.96
N GLU A 583 -37.87 21.93 -29.18
CA GLU A 583 -37.72 22.50 -30.52
C GLU A 583 -37.02 21.49 -31.46
N TYR A 584 -35.98 20.81 -30.99
CA TYR A 584 -35.31 19.74 -31.75
C TYR A 584 -36.29 18.62 -32.15
N SER A 585 -37.11 18.14 -31.21
CA SER A 585 -38.10 17.07 -31.46
C SER A 585 -39.18 17.45 -32.48
N ARG A 586 -39.42 18.75 -32.69
CA ARG A 586 -40.35 19.28 -33.71
C ARG A 586 -39.70 19.55 -35.06
N GLY A 587 -38.41 19.22 -35.22
CA GLY A 587 -37.68 19.34 -36.48
C GLY A 587 -36.79 20.56 -36.63
N THR A 588 -36.59 21.37 -35.57
CA THR A 588 -35.65 22.50 -35.61
C THR A 588 -34.21 22.02 -35.81
N LYS A 589 -33.55 22.53 -36.85
CA LYS A 589 -32.13 22.21 -37.13
C LYS A 589 -31.22 22.95 -36.15
N LEU A 590 -30.72 22.23 -35.15
CA LEU A 590 -29.70 22.74 -34.23
C LEU A 590 -28.30 22.70 -34.86
N PRO A 591 -27.37 23.59 -34.46
CA PRO A 591 -25.96 23.49 -34.83
C PRO A 591 -25.39 22.12 -34.50
N SER A 592 -24.45 21.62 -35.32
CA SER A 592 -23.91 20.25 -35.22
C SER A 592 -23.39 19.92 -33.82
N ARG A 593 -22.72 20.87 -33.17
CA ARG A 593 -22.17 20.73 -31.81
C ARG A 593 -23.27 20.60 -30.75
N LEU A 594 -24.29 21.46 -30.78
CA LEU A 594 -25.41 21.42 -29.84
C LEU A 594 -26.31 20.19 -30.06
N ARG A 595 -26.56 19.83 -31.33
CA ARG A 595 -27.31 18.63 -31.72
C ARG A 595 -26.67 17.36 -31.17
N SER A 596 -25.35 17.21 -31.36
CA SER A 596 -24.62 16.02 -30.93
C SER A 596 -24.69 15.85 -29.41
N TRP A 597 -24.55 16.96 -28.69
CA TRP A 597 -24.63 16.97 -27.23
C TRP A 597 -26.03 16.59 -26.71
N ILE A 598 -27.10 17.18 -27.26
CA ILE A 598 -28.48 16.84 -26.85
C ILE A 598 -28.81 15.38 -27.16
N LEU A 599 -28.42 14.87 -28.33
CA LEU A 599 -28.64 13.46 -28.67
C LEU A 599 -27.91 12.51 -27.71
N GLN A 600 -26.70 12.87 -27.31
CA GLN A 600 -25.93 12.10 -26.33
C GLN A 600 -26.60 12.09 -24.96
N LEU A 601 -27.10 13.24 -24.49
CA LEU A 601 -27.87 13.32 -23.25
C LEU A 601 -29.14 12.47 -23.32
N CYS A 602 -29.86 12.49 -24.44
CA CYS A 602 -31.06 11.67 -24.60
C CYS A 602 -30.76 10.17 -24.70
N GLN A 603 -29.57 9.79 -25.14
CA GLN A 603 -29.12 8.40 -25.14
C GLN A 603 -28.83 7.92 -23.72
N TRP A 604 -28.17 8.74 -22.90
CA TRP A 604 -27.87 8.41 -21.50
C TRP A 604 -29.08 8.53 -20.58
N TYR A 605 -29.94 9.50 -20.86
CA TYR A 605 -31.12 9.86 -20.05
C TYR A 605 -32.35 9.95 -20.96
N PRO A 606 -32.98 8.82 -21.31
CA PRO A 606 -34.13 8.82 -22.21
C PRO A 606 -35.28 9.66 -21.62
N PRO A 607 -35.78 10.70 -22.32
CA PRO A 607 -36.80 11.61 -21.77
C PRO A 607 -38.16 10.97 -21.47
N GLY A 608 -38.41 9.76 -22.01
CA GLY A 608 -39.61 8.97 -21.75
C GLY A 608 -39.47 7.92 -20.65
N ASP A 609 -38.28 7.78 -20.06
CA ASP A 609 -38.04 6.82 -18.98
C ASP A 609 -38.60 7.38 -17.66
N PRO A 610 -39.50 6.66 -16.96
CA PRO A 610 -40.07 7.09 -15.69
C PRO A 610 -39.02 7.40 -14.63
N ASN A 611 -37.86 6.74 -14.64
CA ASN A 611 -36.80 6.94 -13.65
C ASN A 611 -36.20 8.35 -13.72
N TRP A 612 -36.24 8.97 -14.90
CA TRP A 612 -35.69 10.31 -15.12
C TRP A 612 -36.77 11.39 -15.15
N ALA A 613 -38.01 11.04 -15.49
CA ALA A 613 -39.12 11.98 -15.66
C ALA A 613 -40.18 11.91 -14.53
N GLN A 614 -39.91 11.21 -13.42
CA GLN A 614 -40.84 11.11 -12.30
C GLN A 614 -41.12 12.48 -11.69
N VAL A 615 -42.41 12.79 -11.54
CA VAL A 615 -42.89 14.00 -10.87
C VAL A 615 -43.07 13.67 -9.39
N PRO A 616 -42.52 14.49 -8.46
CA PRO A 616 -42.72 14.27 -7.04
C PRO A 616 -44.20 14.32 -6.63
N ASP A 617 -44.58 13.52 -5.64
CA ASP A 617 -45.94 13.52 -5.08
C ASP A 617 -46.22 14.81 -4.30
N ASP A 618 -47.48 15.26 -4.31
CA ASP A 618 -47.94 16.38 -3.48
C ASP A 618 -47.98 15.90 -2.02
N GLY A 619 -47.05 16.40 -1.20
CA GLY A 619 -46.75 15.92 0.16
C GLY A 619 -47.93 15.88 1.16
N PRO A 620 -47.68 15.49 2.43
CA PRO A 620 -46.43 15.70 3.17
C PRO A 620 -45.37 14.60 2.94
N TRP A 621 -44.11 15.02 2.85
CA TRP A 621 -42.95 14.12 2.67
C TRP A 621 -42.33 13.75 4.03
N GLU A 622 -41.67 12.58 4.10
CA GLU A 622 -40.84 12.23 5.25
C GLU A 622 -39.54 13.05 5.27
N ALA A 623 -38.97 13.27 6.45
CA ALA A 623 -37.73 14.03 6.60
C ALA A 623 -36.58 13.34 5.84
N GLY A 624 -36.06 14.00 4.79
CA GLY A 624 -35.02 13.48 3.89
C GLY A 624 -35.52 12.97 2.54
N GLU A 625 -36.84 12.89 2.34
CA GLU A 625 -37.48 12.53 1.07
C GLU A 625 -38.09 13.76 0.35
N GLU A 626 -37.86 14.96 0.88
CA GLU A 626 -38.33 16.22 0.32
C GLU A 626 -37.63 16.53 -1.01
N PRO A 627 -38.38 16.86 -2.09
CA PRO A 627 -37.79 17.27 -3.35
C PRO A 627 -37.01 18.59 -3.20
N PRO A 628 -35.98 18.85 -4.03
CA PRO A 628 -35.20 20.08 -3.96
C PRO A 628 -36.08 21.34 -4.07
N ALA A 629 -35.83 22.34 -3.23
CA ALA A 629 -36.63 23.57 -3.16
C ALA A 629 -36.73 24.30 -4.51
N GLY A 630 -35.62 24.39 -5.27
CA GLY A 630 -35.63 24.91 -6.63
C GLY A 630 -36.51 24.13 -7.63
N LEU A 631 -36.61 22.80 -7.51
CA LEU A 631 -37.50 21.98 -8.36
C LEU A 631 -38.96 22.22 -8.01
N LEU A 632 -39.29 22.27 -6.72
CA LEU A 632 -40.63 22.60 -6.25
C LEU A 632 -41.04 24.01 -6.68
N ALA A 633 -40.11 24.98 -6.60
CA ALA A 633 -40.34 26.34 -7.05
C ALA A 633 -40.61 26.41 -8.56
N LEU A 634 -39.86 25.65 -9.37
CA LEU A 634 -40.08 25.53 -10.82
C LEU A 634 -41.43 24.91 -11.16
N LEU A 635 -41.80 23.80 -10.52
CA LEU A 635 -43.09 23.14 -10.73
C LEU A 635 -44.27 24.02 -10.27
N GLY A 636 -44.12 24.72 -9.15
CA GLY A 636 -45.08 25.69 -8.63
C GLY A 636 -45.23 26.92 -9.54
N ALA A 637 -44.12 27.46 -10.06
CA ALA A 637 -44.14 28.56 -11.02
C ALA A 637 -44.83 28.14 -12.33
N ARG A 638 -44.57 26.90 -12.79
CA ARG A 638 -45.26 26.32 -13.94
C ARG A 638 -46.77 26.19 -13.71
N TYR A 639 -47.22 25.80 -12.51
CA TYR A 639 -48.65 25.71 -12.17
C TYR A 639 -49.37 27.07 -12.28
N ARG A 640 -48.70 28.14 -11.83
CA ARG A 640 -49.20 29.53 -11.79
C ARG A 640 -49.18 30.28 -13.14
N LEU A 641 -48.71 29.66 -14.23
CA LEU A 641 -48.74 30.27 -15.56
C LEU A 641 -50.18 30.32 -16.12
N GLU A 642 -50.68 31.54 -16.41
CA GLU A 642 -52.00 31.78 -17.02
C GLU A 642 -51.93 31.74 -18.57
N THR A 643 -52.56 30.70 -19.13
CA THR A 643 -53.31 30.60 -20.41
C THR A 643 -52.76 31.00 -21.79
N ILE A 644 -51.52 31.50 -22.02
CA ILE A 644 -51.03 31.79 -23.41
C ILE A 644 -49.69 31.12 -23.80
N VAL A 645 -49.27 30.09 -23.07
CA VAL A 645 -48.45 29.01 -23.66
C VAL A 645 -49.23 27.76 -23.29
N LYS A 646 -49.73 27.00 -24.26
CA LYS A 646 -50.54 25.82 -23.98
C LYS A 646 -49.80 25.00 -22.91
N LYS A 647 -50.43 24.81 -21.75
CA LYS A 647 -49.90 23.98 -20.63
C LYS A 647 -49.53 22.55 -21.09
N ASP A 648 -49.95 22.18 -22.31
CA ASP A 648 -49.73 20.94 -23.04
C ASP A 648 -48.52 20.91 -24.00
N GLU A 649 -47.74 22.00 -24.16
CA GLU A 649 -46.47 21.92 -24.90
C GLU A 649 -45.49 20.99 -24.19
N THR A 650 -44.93 20.01 -24.91
CA THR A 650 -44.07 18.95 -24.35
C THR A 650 -42.93 19.51 -23.50
N ALA A 651 -42.36 20.67 -23.86
CA ALA A 651 -41.30 21.36 -23.13
C ALA A 651 -41.64 21.68 -21.67
N MET A 652 -42.92 21.97 -21.38
CA MET A 652 -43.39 22.44 -20.08
C MET A 652 -44.16 21.36 -19.31
N LYS A 653 -44.18 20.10 -19.79
CA LYS A 653 -44.75 18.99 -19.03
C LYS A 653 -43.95 18.78 -17.75
N PRO A 654 -44.60 18.44 -16.61
CA PRO A 654 -43.89 18.34 -15.35
C PRO A 654 -42.81 17.25 -15.41
N GLY A 655 -43.09 16.13 -16.09
CA GLY A 655 -42.08 15.08 -16.32
C GLY A 655 -40.89 15.54 -17.17
N MET A 656 -41.07 16.45 -18.13
CA MET A 656 -39.94 17.01 -18.90
C MET A 656 -39.09 18.00 -18.11
N LEU A 657 -39.72 18.76 -17.20
CA LEU A 657 -38.99 19.61 -16.27
C LEU A 657 -38.23 18.78 -15.23
N CYS A 658 -38.82 17.69 -14.74
CA CYS A 658 -38.15 16.74 -13.85
C CYS A 658 -37.01 16.02 -14.57
N TRP A 659 -37.20 15.61 -15.83
CA TRP A 659 -36.12 15.08 -16.67
C TRP A 659 -34.97 16.09 -16.81
N GLY A 660 -35.27 17.33 -17.19
CA GLY A 660 -34.24 18.36 -17.33
C GLY A 660 -33.51 18.62 -16.00
N TRP A 661 -34.23 18.58 -14.88
CA TRP A 661 -33.67 18.73 -13.54
C TRP A 661 -32.75 17.56 -13.17
N ASN A 662 -33.18 16.32 -13.37
CA ASN A 662 -32.38 15.14 -13.03
C ASN A 662 -31.14 15.02 -13.92
N VAL A 663 -31.24 15.33 -15.22
CA VAL A 663 -30.07 15.43 -16.11
C VAL A 663 -29.11 16.52 -15.63
N MET A 664 -29.64 17.66 -15.18
CA MET A 664 -28.83 18.73 -14.62
C MET A 664 -28.12 18.32 -13.32
N GLU A 665 -28.77 17.61 -12.40
CA GLU A 665 -28.12 17.14 -11.18
C GLU A 665 -27.05 16.07 -11.47
N GLU A 666 -27.28 15.21 -12.47
CA GLU A 666 -26.32 14.17 -12.83
C GLU A 666 -25.11 14.67 -13.62
N GLU A 667 -25.33 15.57 -14.57
CA GLU A 667 -24.28 16.06 -15.47
C GLU A 667 -23.68 17.39 -15.02
N GLY A 668 -24.44 18.18 -14.25
CA GLY A 668 -24.04 19.48 -13.75
C GLY A 668 -22.85 19.38 -12.81
N VAL A 669 -21.94 20.35 -12.94
CA VAL A 669 -20.80 20.50 -12.05
C VAL A 669 -20.78 21.90 -11.52
N THR A 670 -20.70 22.01 -10.19
CA THR A 670 -20.52 23.28 -9.51
C THR A 670 -19.06 23.70 -9.59
N ILE A 671 -18.82 24.86 -10.18
CA ILE A 671 -17.49 25.47 -10.18
C ILE A 671 -17.46 26.53 -9.10
N PRO A 672 -16.38 26.63 -8.32
CA PRO A 672 -16.37 27.61 -7.25
C PRO A 672 -16.43 29.01 -7.88
N GLY A 673 -17.41 29.77 -7.40
CA GLY A 673 -17.97 30.92 -8.09
C GLY A 673 -16.91 31.91 -8.53
N ASP A 674 -17.01 32.31 -9.80
CA ASP A 674 -16.32 33.44 -10.41
C ASP A 674 -14.96 33.18 -11.09
N LEU A 675 -14.81 32.02 -11.75
CA LEU A 675 -13.68 31.75 -12.65
C LEU A 675 -13.50 32.87 -13.71
N THR A 676 -14.62 33.40 -14.22
CA THR A 676 -14.66 34.48 -15.21
C THR A 676 -14.06 35.78 -14.65
N ASN A 677 -14.43 36.22 -13.44
CA ASN A 677 -13.84 37.42 -12.84
C ASN A 677 -12.42 37.18 -12.31
N LEU A 678 -12.05 35.92 -12.02
CA LEU A 678 -10.67 35.57 -11.65
C LEU A 678 -9.70 35.77 -12.81
N VAL A 679 -10.16 35.59 -14.05
CA VAL A 679 -9.28 35.39 -15.21
C VAL A 679 -9.50 36.42 -16.33
N LEU A 680 -10.71 36.89 -16.61
CA LEU A 680 -10.98 37.88 -17.65
C LEU A 680 -11.04 39.32 -17.09
N PRO A 681 -10.64 40.34 -17.88
CA PRO A 681 -10.81 41.74 -17.50
C PRO A 681 -12.30 42.08 -17.26
N LYS A 682 -12.58 42.93 -16.26
CA LYS A 682 -13.94 43.43 -15.99
C LYS A 682 -14.51 44.08 -17.26
N GLY A 683 -15.60 43.51 -17.80
CA GLY A 683 -16.28 44.00 -19.01
C GLY A 683 -15.91 43.31 -20.32
N CYS A 684 -14.94 42.39 -20.35
CA CYS A 684 -14.60 41.58 -21.54
C CYS A 684 -15.37 40.26 -21.65
N GLY A 685 -16.27 39.98 -20.71
CA GLY A 685 -17.25 38.89 -20.77
C GLY A 685 -18.62 39.43 -20.37
N GLU A 686 -19.68 38.88 -20.97
CA GLU A 686 -21.06 39.09 -20.48
C GLU A 686 -21.05 38.84 -18.98
N SER A 687 -21.43 39.84 -18.19
CA SER A 687 -21.38 39.76 -16.73
C SER A 687 -22.21 38.58 -16.25
N VAL A 688 -21.55 37.48 -15.87
CA VAL A 688 -22.18 36.45 -15.04
C VAL A 688 -22.11 36.96 -13.61
N SER A 689 -22.95 37.95 -13.29
CA SER A 689 -23.15 38.37 -11.91
C SER A 689 -23.98 37.31 -11.20
N GLY A 690 -23.31 36.36 -10.55
CA GLY A 690 -23.95 35.36 -9.68
C GLY A 690 -22.95 34.33 -9.14
N PRO A 691 -23.02 33.94 -7.86
CA PRO A 691 -22.18 32.88 -7.31
C PRO A 691 -22.58 31.53 -7.91
N SER A 692 -21.58 30.72 -8.28
CA SER A 692 -21.66 29.34 -8.78
C SER A 692 -22.42 29.13 -10.12
N GLY A 693 -21.72 29.30 -11.24
CA GLY A 693 -22.22 28.90 -12.57
C GLY A 693 -21.93 27.43 -12.90
N PHE A 694 -22.81 26.80 -13.70
CA PHE A 694 -22.62 25.47 -14.26
C PHE A 694 -21.83 25.54 -15.56
N LEU A 695 -20.85 24.64 -15.74
CA LEU A 695 -20.21 24.42 -17.04
C LEU A 695 -20.60 23.06 -17.61
N LEU A 696 -20.80 23.03 -18.92
CA LEU A 696 -21.24 21.84 -19.66
C LEU A 696 -20.24 21.52 -20.75
N TYR A 697 -19.97 20.23 -20.90
CA TYR A 697 -19.07 19.70 -21.90
C TYR A 697 -19.84 19.15 -23.09
N SER A 698 -19.44 19.53 -24.30
CA SER A 698 -19.97 19.00 -25.55
C SER A 698 -18.85 18.25 -26.26
N ASN A 699 -18.92 16.92 -26.27
CA ASN A 699 -17.96 16.12 -27.01
C ASN A 699 -18.36 16.05 -28.50
N GLN A 700 -17.46 16.43 -29.40
CA GLN A 700 -17.52 16.04 -30.80
C GLN A 700 -16.63 14.81 -31.02
N LYS A 701 -17.29 13.69 -31.37
CA LYS A 701 -16.73 12.39 -31.79
C LYS A 701 -16.07 11.55 -30.67
N LEU A 702 -16.92 10.80 -29.96
CA LEU A 702 -16.57 9.45 -29.51
C LEU A 702 -17.46 8.46 -30.27
N GLY A 703 -16.82 7.68 -31.15
CA GLY A 703 -17.47 6.66 -31.97
C GLY A 703 -18.20 5.63 -31.12
N VAL A 704 -19.31 5.17 -31.68
CA VAL A 704 -20.33 4.24 -31.18
C VAL A 704 -19.79 2.83 -30.81
N GLU A 705 -18.47 2.60 -30.84
CA GLU A 705 -17.88 1.26 -30.82
C GLU A 705 -17.75 0.60 -29.42
N ILE A 706 -17.76 1.37 -28.32
CA ILE A 706 -17.49 0.77 -26.98
C ILE A 706 -18.77 0.17 -26.36
N ILE A 707 -19.94 0.76 -26.61
CA ILE A 707 -21.22 0.25 -26.08
C ILE A 707 -21.75 -0.90 -26.93
N HIS A 708 -21.54 -0.87 -28.26
CA HIS A 708 -22.00 -1.94 -29.15
C HIS A 708 -21.32 -3.30 -28.90
N SER A 709 -20.08 -3.33 -28.37
CA SER A 709 -19.40 -4.60 -28.05
C SER A 709 -19.97 -5.32 -26.81
N ILE A 710 -20.67 -4.60 -25.95
CA ILE A 710 -21.30 -5.14 -24.74
C ILE A 710 -22.72 -5.65 -25.05
N GLU A 711 -23.45 -5.02 -25.98
CA GLU A 711 -24.80 -5.44 -26.36
C GLU A 711 -24.83 -6.61 -27.37
N THR A 712 -23.86 -6.72 -28.28
CA THR A 712 -23.84 -7.81 -29.28
C THR A 712 -23.43 -9.18 -28.73
N SER A 713 -22.89 -9.26 -27.51
CA SER A 713 -22.55 -10.54 -26.88
C SER A 713 -23.73 -11.19 -26.13
N LEU A 714 -24.89 -10.52 -26.08
CA LEU A 714 -26.08 -11.00 -25.35
C LEU A 714 -27.25 -11.42 -26.25
N GLU A 715 -27.23 -11.16 -27.56
CA GLU A 715 -28.35 -11.50 -28.47
C GLU A 715 -28.20 -12.80 -29.28
N GLN A 716 -27.06 -13.51 -29.20
CA GLN A 716 -26.92 -14.83 -29.84
C GLN A 716 -27.09 -15.99 -28.84
N LYS A 717 -28.35 -16.24 -28.44
CA LYS A 717 -28.92 -17.59 -28.22
C LYS A 717 -30.43 -17.47 -27.95
N SER A 718 -31.21 -17.60 -29.02
CA SER A 718 -32.65 -17.88 -29.03
C SER A 718 -32.94 -19.21 -28.30
N SER A 719 -34.12 -19.63 -27.83
CA SER A 719 -35.53 -19.31 -28.13
C SER A 719 -36.40 -20.27 -27.28
N SER A 720 -37.46 -19.80 -26.60
CA SER A 720 -38.83 -20.39 -26.56
C SER A 720 -39.68 -19.95 -25.35
N LEU A 721 -40.78 -19.20 -25.63
CA LEU A 721 -42.12 -19.22 -24.97
C LEU A 721 -42.31 -18.62 -23.53
N PRO A 722 -43.52 -18.15 -23.14
CA PRO A 722 -43.85 -16.71 -23.10
C PRO A 722 -44.31 -16.12 -21.74
N ALA A 723 -44.23 -14.79 -21.66
CA ALA A 723 -45.00 -13.80 -20.85
C ALA A 723 -45.74 -14.22 -19.55
N ALA A 724 -45.38 -13.58 -18.42
CA ALA A 724 -46.33 -13.02 -17.44
C ALA A 724 -45.66 -12.03 -16.44
N ALA A 725 -46.18 -10.80 -16.47
CA ALA A 725 -46.20 -9.65 -15.55
C ALA A 725 -45.55 -9.69 -14.13
N CYS A 726 -44.88 -8.56 -13.84
CA CYS A 726 -44.91 -7.69 -12.63
C CYS A 726 -45.21 -8.28 -11.24
N PHE A 727 -44.34 -8.01 -10.25
CA PHE A 727 -44.45 -6.84 -9.36
C PHE A 727 -43.35 -6.85 -8.27
N PHE A 728 -42.67 -5.71 -8.14
CA PHE A 728 -41.96 -5.28 -6.94
C PHE A 728 -42.99 -4.98 -5.84
N ASN A 729 -42.70 -5.34 -4.58
CA ASN A 729 -43.07 -4.47 -3.47
C ASN A 729 -42.23 -4.75 -2.22
N LEU A 730 -41.49 -3.71 -1.84
CA LEU A 730 -40.96 -3.48 -0.51
C LEU A 730 -42.11 -3.24 0.46
N THR A 731 -41.98 -3.69 1.70
CA THR A 731 -42.66 -3.02 2.82
C THR A 731 -41.82 -3.13 4.08
N LEU A 732 -41.35 -1.96 4.51
CA LEU A 732 -40.83 -1.68 5.84
C LEU A 732 -41.95 -1.81 6.89
N GLY A 733 -41.62 -2.33 8.07
CA GLY A 733 -42.46 -2.29 9.26
C GLY A 733 -41.64 -1.99 10.52
N ARG A 734 -41.71 -0.74 10.98
CA ARG A 734 -41.31 -0.28 12.33
C ARG A 734 -42.20 -0.89 13.42
N LEU A 735 -41.69 -1.00 14.65
CA LEU A 735 -42.32 -0.66 15.97
C LEU A 735 -41.46 -1.30 17.09
N LYS A 736 -40.73 -0.54 17.90
CA LYS A 736 -41.10 0.28 19.09
C LYS A 736 -40.79 -0.42 20.42
N SER A 737 -40.20 0.39 21.29
CA SER A 737 -39.77 0.23 22.68
C SER A 737 -40.89 -0.01 23.69
N GLY A 738 -40.55 -0.64 24.83
CA GLY A 738 -41.34 -0.58 26.07
C GLY A 738 -40.64 -1.28 27.24
N ALA A 739 -40.49 -0.57 28.36
CA ALA A 739 -39.78 -0.97 29.58
C ALA A 739 -40.75 -1.23 30.76
N MET A 740 -40.36 -2.09 31.72
CA MET A 740 -40.83 -2.20 33.13
C MET A 740 -39.95 -3.30 33.80
N ILE A 741 -39.08 -3.10 34.81
CA ILE A 741 -39.17 -2.71 36.24
C ILE A 741 -39.85 -3.76 37.17
N VAL A 742 -39.05 -4.26 38.14
CA VAL A 742 -39.36 -4.73 39.54
C VAL A 742 -39.09 -6.22 39.93
N ARG A 743 -38.00 -6.36 40.72
CA ARG A 743 -37.75 -7.09 42.00
C ARG A 743 -37.91 -8.62 42.20
N SER A 744 -36.77 -9.17 42.65
CA SER A 744 -36.49 -9.85 43.94
C SER A 744 -36.65 -11.36 44.14
N SER A 745 -35.53 -11.91 44.65
CA SER A 745 -35.40 -12.77 45.85
C SER A 745 -35.08 -14.28 45.69
N SER A 746 -33.80 -14.57 45.96
CA SER A 746 -33.32 -15.39 47.09
C SER A 746 -33.15 -16.93 46.98
N LYS A 747 -31.99 -17.34 47.52
CA LYS A 747 -31.60 -18.61 48.18
C LYS A 747 -31.30 -19.81 47.27
N ALA A 748 -30.05 -20.24 47.14
CA ALA A 748 -29.16 -20.92 48.09
C ALA A 748 -29.44 -22.43 48.19
N ALA A 749 -28.45 -23.25 47.83
CA ALA A 749 -28.05 -24.45 48.59
C ALA A 749 -26.74 -25.04 48.04
N THR A 750 -25.82 -25.18 48.98
CA THR A 750 -24.49 -25.79 49.01
C THR A 750 -24.56 -27.31 49.08
N THR A 751 -23.52 -28.00 48.56
CA THR A 751 -22.76 -29.17 49.14
C THR A 751 -21.98 -29.82 47.99
N ALA A 752 -20.65 -29.92 47.88
CA ALA A 752 -19.53 -30.18 48.80
C ALA A 752 -19.18 -31.67 49.00
N VAL A 753 -17.90 -32.00 48.72
CA VAL A 753 -16.96 -32.82 49.52
C VAL A 753 -16.46 -34.19 48.97
N ALA A 754 -15.14 -34.23 48.75
CA ALA A 754 -14.10 -35.26 49.06
C ALA A 754 -14.00 -36.59 48.28
N ALA A 755 -12.86 -37.31 48.26
CA ALA A 755 -11.41 -37.05 48.45
C ALA A 755 -10.69 -38.43 48.40
N ALA A 756 -9.36 -38.38 48.25
CA ALA A 756 -8.36 -39.30 48.86
C ALA A 756 -8.09 -40.67 48.20
N SER A 757 -6.88 -41.28 48.22
CA SER A 757 -5.50 -40.88 48.57
C SER A 757 -4.53 -42.11 48.45
N ARG A 758 -3.20 -41.85 48.42
CA ARG A 758 -2.04 -42.63 48.99
C ARG A 758 -1.49 -43.86 48.21
N SER A 759 -0.22 -44.29 48.27
CA SER A 759 1.13 -43.76 48.66
C SER A 759 2.20 -44.90 48.60
N ALA A 760 3.50 -44.54 48.60
CA ALA A 760 4.74 -45.30 48.99
C ALA A 760 5.44 -46.18 47.92
N GLY A 761 6.78 -46.33 47.79
CA GLY A 761 7.98 -45.80 48.46
C GLY A 761 9.14 -46.85 48.49
N GLY A 762 10.41 -46.50 48.16
CA GLY A 762 11.63 -47.23 48.62
C GLY A 762 12.64 -47.82 47.58
N PRO A 763 13.95 -48.02 47.92
CA PRO A 763 15.12 -47.50 47.12
C PRO A 763 16.36 -48.44 46.90
N LEU A 764 17.39 -47.97 46.12
CA LEU A 764 18.89 -47.99 46.36
C LEU A 764 19.89 -48.38 45.21
N ALA A 765 20.89 -47.48 44.99
CA ALA A 765 22.36 -47.58 44.70
C ALA A 765 22.94 -48.34 43.46
N ALA A 766 23.64 -47.68 42.48
CA ALA A 766 25.11 -47.37 42.31
C ALA A 766 25.97 -48.58 41.79
N THR A 767 26.87 -48.56 40.77
CA THR A 767 27.84 -47.57 40.20
C THR A 767 28.47 -48.02 38.84
N SER A 768 28.89 -47.04 38.03
CA SER A 768 30.00 -46.95 37.01
C SER A 768 30.07 -47.79 35.70
N SER A 769 29.97 -47.13 34.53
CA SER A 769 31.13 -46.80 33.65
C SER A 769 30.74 -46.08 32.33
N ALA A 770 31.62 -45.16 31.93
CA ALA A 770 31.84 -44.40 30.69
C ALA A 770 30.74 -44.20 29.61
N SER A 771 30.61 -42.92 29.26
CA SER A 771 29.74 -42.22 28.32
C SER A 771 29.89 -42.56 26.83
N THR A 772 28.76 -42.77 26.15
CA THR A 772 28.39 -42.03 24.91
C THR A 772 26.87 -42.12 24.77
N GLN A 773 26.10 -41.13 25.25
CA GLN A 773 24.65 -41.09 25.02
C GLN A 773 24.13 -39.69 24.66
N THR A 774 23.58 -39.68 23.46
CA THR A 774 22.52 -38.83 22.92
C THR A 774 21.49 -38.40 23.96
N ARG A 775 21.19 -37.10 23.99
CA ARG A 775 20.10 -36.56 24.82
C ARG A 775 18.74 -36.93 24.21
N PRO A 776 17.84 -37.60 24.95
CA PRO A 776 16.47 -37.84 24.54
C PRO A 776 15.57 -36.70 25.01
N TYR A 777 14.70 -36.19 24.14
CA TYR A 777 13.57 -35.36 24.54
C TYR A 777 12.29 -36.20 24.49
N ALA A 778 11.72 -36.39 25.69
CA ALA A 778 10.34 -36.73 26.05
C ALA A 778 9.58 -37.78 25.21
N THR A 779 9.58 -39.02 25.70
CA THR A 779 8.70 -40.11 25.25
C THR A 779 7.25 -39.88 25.71
N VAL A 780 6.32 -39.88 24.75
CA VAL A 780 4.89 -40.13 24.98
C VAL A 780 4.76 -41.59 25.44
N GLN A 781 3.95 -41.87 26.47
CA GLN A 781 3.61 -43.24 26.84
C GLN A 781 2.84 -43.89 25.68
N GLU A 782 3.46 -44.87 25.02
CA GLU A 782 2.81 -45.69 24.00
C GLU A 782 1.71 -46.56 24.64
N GLY A 783 0.46 -46.24 24.35
CA GLY A 783 -0.60 -47.24 24.37
C GLY A 783 -0.39 -48.20 23.19
N GLN A 784 -0.65 -49.50 23.40
CA GLN A 784 -0.47 -50.53 22.36
C GLN A 784 -1.17 -50.14 21.04
N PRO A 785 -0.51 -50.27 19.87
CA PRO A 785 -1.10 -49.90 18.59
C PRO A 785 -2.18 -50.90 18.20
N GLN A 786 -3.45 -50.50 18.25
CA GLN A 786 -4.48 -51.20 17.50
C GLN A 786 -4.15 -51.09 16.00
N GLN A 787 -3.89 -52.22 15.34
CA GLN A 787 -3.75 -52.34 13.89
C GLN A 787 -5.11 -52.05 13.22
N ARG A 788 -5.48 -50.77 13.16
CA ARG A 788 -6.62 -50.33 12.38
C ARG A 788 -6.14 -49.98 10.96
N ARG A 789 -6.80 -50.55 9.95
CA ARG A 789 -6.69 -50.08 8.57
C ARG A 789 -7.58 -48.85 8.40
N TYR A 790 -7.00 -47.76 7.92
CA TYR A 790 -7.70 -46.48 7.68
C TYR A 790 -8.14 -46.36 6.23
N GLY A 791 -9.24 -45.65 5.99
CA GLY A 791 -9.89 -45.51 4.69
C GLY A 791 -11.15 -46.38 4.56
N GLY A 792 -11.98 -46.11 3.54
CA GLY A 792 -13.22 -46.87 3.33
C GLY A 792 -14.43 -46.28 4.05
N LEU A 793 -14.48 -44.95 4.12
CA LEU A 793 -15.60 -44.18 4.64
C LEU A 793 -16.90 -44.56 3.89
N LYS A 794 -17.88 -45.03 4.66
CA LYS A 794 -19.20 -45.37 4.15
C LYS A 794 -19.96 -44.10 3.79
N ASP A 795 -20.82 -44.17 2.78
CA ASP A 795 -21.58 -42.99 2.33
C ASP A 795 -22.47 -42.38 3.41
N GLN A 796 -23.02 -43.21 4.30
CA GLN A 796 -23.79 -42.77 5.47
C GLN A 796 -22.96 -41.99 6.51
N ASP A 797 -21.63 -42.13 6.48
CA ASP A 797 -20.70 -41.47 7.38
C ASP A 797 -20.10 -40.19 6.77
N ARG A 798 -20.37 -39.92 5.49
CA ARG A 798 -20.00 -38.67 4.82
C ARG A 798 -20.85 -37.52 5.36
N ILE A 799 -20.19 -36.41 5.69
CA ILE A 799 -20.85 -35.19 6.17
C ILE A 799 -21.38 -34.38 4.99
N PHE A 800 -20.64 -34.33 3.87
CA PHE A 800 -20.97 -33.56 2.67
C PHE A 800 -21.69 -34.44 1.64
N GLN A 801 -22.97 -34.72 1.90
CA GLN A 801 -23.75 -35.68 1.11
C GLN A 801 -24.07 -35.21 -0.31
N ASN A 802 -24.18 -33.90 -0.56
CA ASN A 802 -24.44 -33.35 -1.90
C ASN A 802 -23.16 -32.77 -2.54
N LEU A 803 -21.97 -33.22 -2.14
CA LEU A 803 -20.67 -32.72 -2.63
C LEU A 803 -20.53 -32.74 -4.16
N TYR A 804 -21.31 -33.55 -4.87
CA TYR A 804 -21.30 -33.64 -6.33
C TYR A 804 -22.41 -32.84 -7.03
N GLY A 805 -23.34 -32.21 -6.29
CA GLY A 805 -24.41 -31.39 -6.86
C GLY A 805 -25.46 -32.21 -7.60
N ARG A 806 -25.74 -33.43 -7.12
CA ARG A 806 -26.80 -34.29 -7.66
C ARG A 806 -28.19 -33.79 -7.30
N TYR A 807 -28.28 -32.98 -6.25
CA TYR A 807 -29.49 -32.33 -5.78
C TYR A 807 -29.31 -30.81 -5.78
N GLU A 808 -30.40 -30.07 -5.92
CA GLU A 808 -30.36 -28.61 -5.89
C GLU A 808 -29.94 -28.07 -4.52
N PRO A 809 -29.13 -27.00 -4.44
CA PRO A 809 -28.64 -26.40 -3.20
C PRO A 809 -29.69 -25.47 -2.57
N THR A 810 -30.87 -26.00 -2.28
CA THR A 810 -32.01 -25.28 -1.66
C THR A 810 -32.26 -25.78 -0.25
N LEU A 811 -32.97 -25.00 0.56
CA LEU A 811 -33.33 -25.37 1.92
C LEU A 811 -34.14 -26.67 1.99
N ALA A 812 -35.02 -26.90 1.00
CA ALA A 812 -35.84 -28.11 0.94
C ALA A 812 -34.99 -29.38 0.77
N SER A 813 -33.96 -29.33 -0.08
CA SER A 813 -32.98 -30.42 -0.22
C SER A 813 -32.15 -30.58 1.05
N ALA A 814 -31.64 -29.47 1.60
CA ALA A 814 -30.80 -29.48 2.79
C ALA A 814 -31.49 -30.14 4.00
N LYS A 815 -32.77 -29.81 4.25
CA LYS A 815 -33.57 -30.42 5.32
C LYS A 815 -33.72 -31.95 5.16
N LYS A 816 -33.76 -32.47 3.92
CA LYS A 816 -33.82 -33.93 3.65
C LYS A 816 -32.53 -34.65 4.04
N PHE A 817 -31.39 -33.97 3.91
CA PHE A 817 -30.06 -34.48 4.31
C PHE A 817 -29.75 -34.25 5.79
N GLY A 818 -30.73 -33.76 6.57
CA GLY A 818 -30.60 -33.56 8.01
C GLY A 818 -29.95 -32.23 8.41
N ASP A 819 -29.74 -31.30 7.47
CA ASP A 819 -29.37 -29.93 7.82
C ASP A 819 -30.56 -29.22 8.45
N TRP A 820 -30.29 -28.32 9.39
CA TRP A 820 -31.30 -27.65 10.22
C TRP A 820 -32.13 -28.59 11.12
N TYR A 821 -31.73 -29.86 11.25
CA TYR A 821 -32.42 -30.80 12.12
C TYR A 821 -32.06 -30.54 13.59
N ARG A 822 -33.10 -30.21 14.39
CA ARG A 822 -33.00 -29.96 15.85
C ARG A 822 -31.93 -28.92 16.22
N THR A 823 -31.63 -27.98 15.32
CA THR A 823 -30.64 -26.91 15.57
C THR A 823 -31.02 -26.09 16.79
N LYS A 824 -32.31 -25.80 17.00
CA LYS A 824 -32.81 -25.14 18.22
C LYS A 824 -32.33 -25.85 19.50
N ASP A 825 -32.49 -27.17 19.58
CA ASP A 825 -32.09 -27.95 20.75
C ASP A 825 -30.58 -27.90 20.96
N ILE A 826 -29.81 -27.94 19.87
CA ILE A 826 -28.35 -27.79 19.90
C ILE A 826 -27.94 -26.43 20.47
N LEU A 827 -28.60 -25.34 20.07
CA LEU A 827 -28.31 -23.99 20.56
C LEU A 827 -28.67 -23.80 22.04
N LEU A 828 -29.76 -24.45 22.49
CA LEU A 828 -30.25 -24.38 23.87
C LEU A 828 -29.39 -25.17 24.86
N LYS A 829 -28.56 -26.12 24.41
CA LYS A 829 -27.56 -26.80 25.26
C LYS A 829 -26.44 -25.86 25.75
N GLY A 830 -26.30 -24.68 25.15
CA GLY A 830 -25.37 -23.64 25.58
C GLY A 830 -23.96 -23.78 25.01
N TYR A 831 -23.18 -22.71 25.16
CA TYR A 831 -21.85 -22.58 24.54
C TYR A 831 -20.82 -23.56 25.11
N ASP A 832 -20.86 -23.83 26.42
CA ASP A 832 -19.92 -24.74 27.08
C ASP A 832 -20.06 -26.17 26.57
N TRP A 833 -21.30 -26.64 26.41
CA TRP A 833 -21.56 -27.96 25.85
C TRP A 833 -21.03 -28.06 24.41
N LEU A 834 -21.30 -27.05 23.57
CA LEU A 834 -20.82 -27.01 22.19
C LEU A 834 -19.28 -27.03 22.09
N ILE A 835 -18.61 -26.19 22.88
CA ILE A 835 -17.14 -26.16 22.92
C ILE A 835 -16.59 -27.52 23.35
N ASN A 836 -17.16 -28.13 24.39
CA ASN A 836 -16.71 -29.41 24.90
C ASN A 836 -16.95 -30.55 23.91
N GLU A 837 -18.09 -30.56 23.22
CA GLU A 837 -18.39 -31.56 22.19
C GLU A 837 -17.42 -31.44 21.00
N ILE A 838 -17.08 -30.21 20.57
CA ILE A 838 -16.10 -29.97 19.51
C ILE A 838 -14.67 -30.29 19.98
N LYS A 839 -14.33 -30.11 21.26
CA LYS A 839 -13.05 -30.57 21.82
C LYS A 839 -12.97 -32.09 21.86
N ALA A 840 -14.04 -32.75 22.31
CA ALA A 840 -14.14 -34.21 22.40
C ALA A 840 -14.09 -34.89 21.03
N SER A 841 -14.55 -34.21 19.97
CA SER A 841 -14.43 -34.72 18.60
C SER A 841 -13.01 -34.75 18.06
N GLY A 842 -12.07 -34.02 18.68
CA GLY A 842 -10.70 -33.89 18.21
C GLY A 842 -10.55 -33.13 16.90
N LEU A 843 -11.57 -32.36 16.50
CA LEU A 843 -11.55 -31.57 15.26
C LEU A 843 -10.36 -30.60 15.25
N ARG A 844 -9.53 -30.72 14.22
CA ARG A 844 -8.44 -29.78 13.89
C ARG A 844 -8.82 -28.92 12.70
N GLY A 845 -8.32 -27.69 12.66
CA GLY A 845 -8.65 -26.70 11.64
C GLY A 845 -8.31 -27.19 10.23
N ARG A 846 -9.31 -27.17 9.35
CA ARG A 846 -9.26 -27.68 7.97
C ARG A 846 -8.76 -26.66 6.94
N GLY A 847 -8.13 -25.58 7.39
CA GLY A 847 -7.57 -24.51 6.56
C GLY A 847 -6.09 -24.66 6.21
N GLY A 848 -5.34 -25.51 6.92
CA GLY A 848 -3.90 -25.68 6.68
C GLY A 848 -3.08 -25.85 7.96
N ALA A 849 -3.30 -24.97 8.93
CA ALA A 849 -2.52 -24.94 10.17
C ALA A 849 -2.80 -26.10 11.13
N GLY A 850 -3.93 -26.81 10.99
CA GLY A 850 -4.27 -27.96 11.83
C GLY A 850 -4.42 -27.64 13.32
N PHE A 851 -4.74 -26.40 13.71
CA PHE A 851 -4.93 -26.02 15.11
C PHE A 851 -6.23 -26.64 15.68
N PRO A 852 -6.26 -27.16 16.93
CA PRO A 852 -7.46 -27.75 17.52
C PRO A 852 -8.64 -26.76 17.59
N SER A 853 -9.73 -27.02 16.87
CA SER A 853 -10.82 -26.07 16.65
C SER A 853 -11.60 -25.75 17.92
N GLY A 854 -11.92 -26.77 18.73
CA GLY A 854 -12.62 -26.56 20.00
C GLY A 854 -11.82 -25.73 21.00
N LEU A 855 -10.48 -25.88 21.01
CA LEU A 855 -9.60 -25.00 21.78
C LEU A 855 -9.63 -23.57 21.24
N LYS A 856 -9.56 -23.40 19.91
CA LYS A 856 -9.62 -22.08 19.26
C LYS A 856 -10.89 -21.33 19.63
N TYR A 857 -12.05 -21.99 19.56
CA TYR A 857 -13.34 -21.39 19.89
C TYR A 857 -13.44 -21.00 21.37
N SER A 858 -12.77 -21.72 22.26
CA SER A 858 -12.77 -21.37 23.69
C SER A 858 -12.05 -20.07 24.04
N PHE A 859 -11.20 -19.54 23.16
CA PHE A 859 -10.53 -18.25 23.38
C PHE A 859 -11.49 -17.04 23.31
N MET A 860 -12.63 -17.19 22.65
CA MET A 860 -13.64 -16.13 22.51
C MET A 860 -14.42 -15.88 23.81
N ASN A 861 -14.52 -16.89 24.67
CA ASN A 861 -15.24 -16.82 25.95
C ASN A 861 -14.25 -16.73 27.13
N PHE A 862 -13.34 -15.76 27.08
CA PHE A 862 -12.35 -15.55 28.13
C PHE A 862 -13.01 -15.17 29.48
N LYS A 863 -12.28 -15.30 30.60
CA LYS A 863 -12.85 -15.02 31.93
C LYS A 863 -13.38 -13.57 32.01
N GLY A 864 -14.68 -13.43 32.30
CA GLY A 864 -15.35 -12.12 32.38
C GLY A 864 -15.87 -11.59 31.04
N TRP A 865 -15.88 -12.42 29.98
CA TRP A 865 -16.41 -12.05 28.66
C TRP A 865 -17.86 -11.54 28.69
N GLU A 866 -18.66 -12.00 29.64
CA GLU A 866 -20.06 -11.56 29.84
C GLU A 866 -20.18 -10.07 30.20
N ASN A 867 -19.13 -9.49 30.80
CA ASN A 867 -19.09 -8.06 31.14
C ASN A 867 -18.60 -7.19 29.98
N ASP A 868 -18.02 -7.79 28.94
CA ASP A 868 -17.53 -7.08 27.76
C ASP A 868 -18.69 -6.86 26.79
N LYS A 869 -19.07 -5.60 26.64
CA LYS A 869 -20.20 -5.16 25.79
C LYS A 869 -19.89 -5.15 24.30
N LYS A 870 -18.64 -5.45 23.90
CA LYS A 870 -18.29 -5.49 22.48
C LYS A 870 -18.99 -6.67 21.80
N PRO A 871 -19.49 -6.49 20.56
CA PRO A 871 -19.95 -7.61 19.75
C PRO A 871 -18.79 -8.57 19.49
N ARG A 872 -19.11 -9.85 19.28
CA ARG A 872 -18.13 -10.90 18.97
C ARG A 872 -18.41 -11.40 17.56
N TYR A 873 -17.37 -11.64 16.77
CA TYR A 873 -17.58 -12.04 15.37
C TYR A 873 -17.00 -13.41 15.07
N LEU A 874 -17.79 -14.24 14.41
CA LEU A 874 -17.28 -15.36 13.64
C LEU A 874 -16.89 -14.83 12.27
N VAL A 875 -15.68 -15.14 11.82
CA VAL A 875 -15.25 -14.83 10.46
C VAL A 875 -14.95 -16.15 9.75
N VAL A 876 -15.70 -16.45 8.69
CA VAL A 876 -15.51 -17.66 7.92
C VAL A 876 -14.60 -17.35 6.75
N ASN A 877 -13.45 -18.01 6.71
CA ASN A 877 -12.50 -17.91 5.62
C ASN A 877 -12.97 -18.80 4.47
N ALA A 878 -13.51 -18.17 3.44
CA ALA A 878 -13.98 -18.79 2.21
C ALA A 878 -13.24 -18.23 0.97
N ASP A 879 -12.00 -17.77 1.17
CA ASP A 879 -11.16 -17.22 0.09
C ASP A 879 -10.58 -18.32 -0.80
N GLU A 880 -10.17 -19.47 -0.25
CA GLU A 880 -9.66 -20.62 -1.03
C GLU A 880 -8.72 -20.22 -2.19
N GLY A 881 -7.73 -19.38 -1.90
CA GLY A 881 -6.70 -18.97 -2.86
C GLY A 881 -5.65 -20.05 -3.19
N GLU A 882 -5.54 -21.08 -2.34
CA GLU A 882 -4.45 -22.07 -2.34
C GLU A 882 -4.49 -22.98 -3.60
N PRO A 883 -3.45 -22.98 -4.45
CA PRO A 883 -3.37 -23.84 -5.62
C PRO A 883 -3.59 -25.32 -5.31
N GLY A 884 -4.43 -25.97 -6.12
CA GLY A 884 -4.86 -27.36 -5.94
C GLY A 884 -6.09 -27.53 -5.05
N THR A 885 -6.50 -26.49 -4.31
CA THR A 885 -7.64 -26.57 -3.37
C THR A 885 -8.94 -26.11 -4.04
N CYS A 886 -9.99 -26.93 -3.95
CA CYS A 886 -11.33 -26.59 -4.47
C CYS A 886 -12.46 -27.21 -3.63
N LYS A 887 -12.19 -27.58 -2.38
CA LYS A 887 -13.14 -28.20 -1.43
C LYS A 887 -14.16 -27.21 -0.89
N ASP A 888 -13.73 -25.99 -0.55
CA ASP A 888 -14.56 -24.97 0.07
C ASP A 888 -15.54 -24.42 -0.97
N ARG A 889 -15.08 -24.28 -2.23
CA ARG A 889 -15.93 -24.05 -3.40
C ARG A 889 -17.07 -25.06 -3.53
N GLU A 890 -16.81 -26.35 -3.35
CA GLU A 890 -17.87 -27.36 -3.44
C GLU A 890 -18.92 -27.19 -2.34
N ILE A 891 -18.48 -26.92 -1.09
CA ILE A 891 -19.39 -26.69 0.03
C ILE A 891 -20.30 -25.47 -0.26
N MET A 892 -19.73 -24.34 -0.65
CA MET A 892 -20.49 -23.10 -0.88
C MET A 892 -21.51 -23.22 -2.00
N ARG A 893 -21.19 -24.00 -3.05
CA ARG A 893 -22.02 -24.06 -4.26
C ARG A 893 -23.05 -25.20 -4.26
N LYS A 894 -22.84 -26.23 -3.42
CA LYS A 894 -23.69 -27.44 -3.41
C LYS A 894 -24.32 -27.75 -2.05
N ASP A 895 -23.66 -27.41 -0.95
CA ASP A 895 -24.15 -27.61 0.43
C ASP A 895 -24.13 -26.29 1.26
N PRO A 896 -24.64 -25.15 0.73
CA PRO A 896 -24.52 -23.85 1.41
C PRO A 896 -25.24 -23.79 2.76
N HIS A 897 -26.37 -24.50 2.91
CA HIS A 897 -27.13 -24.51 4.16
C HIS A 897 -26.35 -25.17 5.32
N LYS A 898 -25.52 -26.17 5.02
CA LYS A 898 -24.66 -26.81 6.02
C LYS A 898 -23.60 -25.85 6.56
N LEU A 899 -23.06 -24.99 5.68
CA LEU A 899 -22.17 -23.89 6.09
C LEU A 899 -22.90 -22.85 6.95
N ILE A 900 -24.09 -22.41 6.54
CA ILE A 900 -24.86 -21.39 7.27
C ILE A 900 -25.29 -21.90 8.65
N GLU A 901 -25.75 -23.15 8.73
CA GLU A 901 -26.03 -23.81 10.02
C GLU A 901 -24.75 -23.91 10.86
N GLY A 902 -23.62 -24.23 10.24
CA GLY A 902 -22.31 -24.21 10.87
C GLY A 902 -21.97 -22.85 11.46
N CYS A 903 -22.21 -21.76 10.74
CA CYS A 903 -22.02 -20.41 11.24
C CYS A 903 -22.82 -20.17 12.51
N LEU A 904 -24.08 -20.60 12.55
CA LEU A 904 -24.94 -20.44 13.71
C LEU A 904 -24.47 -21.27 14.92
N VAL A 905 -24.13 -22.55 14.70
CA VAL A 905 -23.67 -23.45 15.77
C VAL A 905 -22.32 -23.00 16.34
N VAL A 906 -21.36 -22.67 15.48
CA VAL A 906 -20.03 -22.16 15.91
C VAL A 906 -20.16 -20.77 16.50
N GLY A 907 -21.03 -19.92 15.94
CA GLY A 907 -21.37 -18.62 16.49
C GLY A 907 -21.88 -18.73 17.92
N ARG A 908 -22.85 -19.63 18.16
CA ARG A 908 -23.37 -19.92 19.50
C ARG A 908 -22.32 -20.43 20.46
N ALA A 909 -21.40 -21.28 20.01
CA ALA A 909 -20.29 -21.79 20.82
C ALA A 909 -19.34 -20.67 21.28
N MET A 910 -19.16 -19.63 20.47
CA MET A 910 -18.29 -18.48 20.78
C MET A 910 -19.06 -17.24 21.29
N ASN A 911 -20.37 -17.37 21.46
CA ASN A 911 -21.29 -16.26 21.74
C ASN A 911 -21.11 -15.08 20.76
N ALA A 912 -20.92 -15.37 19.47
CA ALA A 912 -20.80 -14.38 18.42
C ALA A 912 -22.14 -13.66 18.16
N THR A 913 -22.11 -12.40 17.77
CA THR A 913 -23.30 -11.63 17.37
C THR A 913 -23.61 -11.83 15.89
N ALA A 914 -22.58 -12.04 15.08
CA ALA A 914 -22.73 -12.28 13.64
C ALA A 914 -21.59 -13.14 13.09
N ALA A 915 -21.84 -13.75 11.93
CA ALA A 915 -20.84 -14.33 11.06
C ALA A 915 -20.59 -13.46 9.83
N TYR A 916 -19.32 -13.21 9.51
CA TYR A 916 -18.90 -12.67 8.23
C TYR A 916 -18.26 -13.79 7.40
N ILE A 917 -18.91 -14.20 6.32
CA ILE A 917 -18.34 -15.14 5.35
C ILE A 917 -17.56 -14.32 4.33
N TYR A 918 -16.23 -14.42 4.37
CA TYR A 918 -15.34 -13.79 3.39
C TYR A 918 -15.12 -14.73 2.22
N ILE A 919 -15.90 -14.56 1.15
CA ILE A 919 -15.82 -15.39 -0.04
C ILE A 919 -14.85 -14.77 -1.06
N ARG A 920 -14.09 -15.63 -1.75
CA ARG A 920 -13.18 -15.24 -2.82
C ARG A 920 -13.86 -14.32 -3.86
N GLY A 921 -13.13 -13.35 -4.38
CA GLY A 921 -13.64 -12.44 -5.41
C GLY A 921 -14.09 -13.16 -6.69
N GLU A 922 -13.30 -14.15 -7.13
CA GLU A 922 -13.53 -14.94 -8.34
C GLU A 922 -14.73 -15.90 -8.21
N PHE A 923 -15.13 -16.24 -6.99
CA PHE A 923 -16.27 -17.12 -6.69
C PHE A 923 -17.61 -16.38 -6.72
N TYR A 924 -17.89 -15.69 -7.82
CA TYR A 924 -19.12 -14.91 -7.97
C TYR A 924 -20.37 -15.81 -8.01
N TYR A 925 -20.32 -16.91 -8.77
CA TYR A 925 -21.44 -17.85 -8.84
C TYR A 925 -21.74 -18.46 -7.47
N GLU A 926 -20.69 -18.90 -6.77
CA GLU A 926 -20.82 -19.48 -5.44
C GLU A 926 -21.31 -18.45 -4.41
N ALA A 927 -20.91 -17.18 -4.54
CA ALA A 927 -21.46 -16.09 -3.74
C ALA A 927 -22.96 -15.90 -3.97
N VAL A 928 -23.42 -15.96 -5.22
CA VAL A 928 -24.85 -15.84 -5.56
C VAL A 928 -25.65 -17.01 -4.98
N VAL A 929 -25.14 -18.25 -5.11
CA VAL A 929 -25.78 -19.44 -4.54
C VAL A 929 -25.86 -19.35 -3.01
N LEU A 930 -24.75 -18.97 -2.36
CA LEU A 930 -24.68 -18.84 -0.91
C LEU A 930 -25.58 -17.69 -0.40
N GLN A 931 -25.61 -16.56 -1.09
CA GLN A 931 -26.48 -15.43 -0.74
C GLN A 931 -27.96 -15.80 -0.83
N ARG A 932 -28.35 -16.60 -1.84
CA ARG A 932 -29.71 -17.14 -1.96
C ARG A 932 -30.04 -18.06 -0.77
N ALA A 933 -29.14 -18.96 -0.41
CA ALA A 933 -29.33 -19.84 0.75
C ALA A 933 -29.39 -19.06 2.09
N ILE A 934 -28.63 -17.97 2.22
CA ILE A 934 -28.72 -17.03 3.36
C ILE A 934 -30.12 -16.40 3.40
N GLN A 935 -30.63 -15.91 2.27
CA GLN A 935 -31.98 -15.33 2.18
C GLN A 935 -33.07 -16.35 2.52
N GLU A 936 -32.95 -17.59 2.05
CA GLU A 936 -33.86 -18.69 2.43
C GLU A 936 -33.84 -18.95 3.94
N ALA A 937 -32.66 -18.95 4.57
CA ALA A 937 -32.52 -19.14 6.01
C ALA A 937 -33.10 -17.98 6.83
N TYR A 938 -32.93 -16.73 6.38
CA TYR A 938 -33.58 -15.56 7.00
C TYR A 938 -35.11 -15.62 6.87
N LYS A 939 -35.62 -15.96 5.68
CA LYS A 939 -37.07 -16.05 5.41
C LYS A 939 -37.77 -17.05 6.34
N GLU A 940 -37.09 -18.14 6.67
CA GLU A 940 -37.62 -19.21 7.54
C GLU A 940 -37.30 -19.01 9.03
N GLY A 941 -36.69 -17.87 9.40
CA GLY A 941 -36.33 -17.57 10.79
C GLY A 941 -35.26 -18.50 11.37
N LEU A 942 -34.46 -19.15 10.51
CA LEU A 942 -33.37 -20.05 10.93
C LEU A 942 -32.16 -19.26 11.43
N ILE A 943 -31.93 -18.07 10.87
CA ILE A 943 -30.93 -17.07 11.28
C ILE A 943 -31.58 -15.69 11.41
N GLY A 944 -30.85 -14.71 11.91
CA GLY A 944 -31.33 -13.38 12.23
C GLY A 944 -31.81 -13.28 13.67
N LYS A 945 -32.83 -12.45 13.90
CA LYS A 945 -33.42 -12.28 15.23
C LYS A 945 -34.10 -13.58 15.68
N ASN A 946 -33.79 -14.02 16.89
CA ASN A 946 -34.31 -15.25 17.48
C ASN A 946 -34.09 -16.48 16.57
N ALA A 947 -32.84 -16.70 16.16
CA ALA A 947 -32.42 -17.76 15.25
C ALA A 947 -32.97 -19.13 15.69
N CYS A 948 -33.68 -19.82 14.79
CA CYS A 948 -34.37 -21.09 15.04
C CYS A 948 -35.38 -21.06 16.20
N GLY A 949 -35.86 -19.88 16.63
CA GLY A 949 -36.75 -19.73 17.78
C GLY A 949 -36.10 -20.10 19.12
N SER A 950 -34.78 -19.93 19.24
CA SER A 950 -33.95 -20.33 20.40
C SER A 950 -33.72 -19.22 21.44
N GLY A 951 -34.06 -17.98 21.13
CA GLY A 951 -33.77 -16.78 21.93
C GLY A 951 -32.39 -16.17 21.66
N TYR A 952 -31.64 -16.69 20.67
CA TYR A 952 -30.31 -16.21 20.30
C TYR A 952 -30.38 -15.42 18.98
N ASP A 953 -29.94 -14.17 18.98
CA ASP A 953 -29.87 -13.33 17.78
C ASP A 953 -28.52 -13.58 17.07
N PHE A 954 -28.57 -13.88 15.77
CA PHE A 954 -27.35 -14.18 15.01
C PHE A 954 -27.50 -13.89 13.51
N ASP A 955 -26.77 -12.88 13.04
CA ASP A 955 -26.77 -12.50 11.62
C ASP A 955 -25.64 -13.16 10.82
N VAL A 956 -25.85 -13.33 9.51
CA VAL A 956 -24.84 -13.85 8.57
C VAL A 956 -24.68 -12.88 7.42
N TYR A 957 -23.49 -12.30 7.30
CA TYR A 957 -23.11 -11.38 6.25
C TYR A 957 -22.16 -12.06 5.27
N LEU A 958 -22.40 -11.86 3.97
CA LEU A 958 -21.51 -12.30 2.91
C LEU A 958 -20.66 -11.11 2.45
N HIS A 959 -19.34 -11.23 2.56
CA HIS A 959 -18.37 -10.24 2.10
C HIS A 959 -17.51 -10.85 1.00
N ARG A 960 -17.37 -10.17 -0.14
CA ARG A 960 -16.57 -10.64 -1.28
C ARG A 960 -15.20 -9.99 -1.29
N GLY A 961 -14.15 -10.80 -1.39
CA GLY A 961 -12.80 -10.35 -1.69
C GLY A 961 -12.62 -9.89 -3.14
N MET A 962 -11.37 -9.66 -3.56
CA MET A 962 -11.05 -9.19 -4.92
C MET A 962 -9.74 -9.80 -5.44
N GLY A 963 -9.62 -11.13 -5.41
CA GLY A 963 -8.54 -11.88 -6.06
C GLY A 963 -7.16 -11.70 -5.42
N ALA A 964 -7.03 -12.01 -4.13
CA ALA A 964 -5.76 -11.95 -3.42
C ALA A 964 -5.62 -13.13 -2.45
N TYR A 965 -4.75 -14.10 -2.74
CA TYR A 965 -4.52 -15.28 -1.89
C TYR A 965 -4.05 -14.92 -0.48
N VAL A 966 -3.29 -13.82 -0.32
CA VAL A 966 -2.89 -13.32 1.00
C VAL A 966 -4.08 -12.91 1.87
N CYS A 967 -5.23 -12.55 1.29
CA CYS A 967 -6.47 -12.31 2.04
C CYS A 967 -7.10 -13.59 2.59
N GLY A 968 -6.62 -14.77 2.17
CA GLY A 968 -6.92 -16.04 2.84
C GLY A 968 -6.18 -16.24 4.15
N GLU A 969 -5.21 -15.40 4.52
CA GLU A 969 -4.59 -15.44 5.85
C GLU A 969 -5.49 -14.77 6.89
N GLU A 970 -5.55 -15.32 8.12
CA GLU A 970 -6.48 -14.92 9.18
C GLU A 970 -6.50 -13.42 9.51
N THR A 971 -5.37 -12.75 9.71
CA THR A 971 -5.38 -11.31 10.06
C THR A 971 -5.48 -10.42 8.83
N SER A 972 -4.96 -10.86 7.69
CA SER A 972 -5.14 -10.20 6.40
C SER A 972 -6.61 -10.14 5.96
N LEU A 973 -7.33 -11.25 6.16
CA LEU A 973 -8.76 -11.37 5.89
C LEU A 973 -9.56 -10.35 6.71
N ILE A 974 -9.21 -10.20 7.99
CA ILE A 974 -9.82 -9.20 8.87
C ILE A 974 -9.58 -7.78 8.32
N GLU A 975 -8.33 -7.43 7.97
CA GLU A 975 -8.02 -6.13 7.37
C GLU A 975 -8.79 -5.88 6.06
N SER A 976 -8.96 -6.92 5.24
CA SER A 976 -9.73 -6.81 4.00
C SER A 976 -11.22 -6.56 4.25
N ILE A 977 -11.84 -7.20 5.26
CA ILE A 977 -13.25 -6.93 5.61
C ILE A 977 -13.39 -5.50 6.14
N GLU A 978 -12.39 -4.99 6.87
CA GLU A 978 -12.37 -3.61 7.38
C GLU A 978 -12.18 -2.54 6.29
N GLY A 979 -12.11 -2.93 5.02
CA GLY A 979 -11.92 -2.01 3.90
C GLY A 979 -10.49 -1.50 3.77
N LYS A 980 -9.52 -2.12 4.47
CA LYS A 980 -8.09 -1.83 4.31
C LYS A 980 -7.48 -2.78 3.28
N ALA A 981 -6.21 -2.53 2.93
CA ALA A 981 -5.45 -3.49 2.14
C ALA A 981 -5.27 -4.79 2.95
N GLY A 982 -5.38 -5.95 2.29
CA GLY A 982 -5.13 -7.29 2.86
C GLY A 982 -3.66 -7.51 3.23
N LYS A 983 -3.20 -6.77 4.23
CA LYS A 983 -1.86 -6.83 4.80
C LYS A 983 -1.98 -7.41 6.21
N PRO A 984 -1.42 -8.60 6.49
CA PRO A 984 -1.53 -9.24 7.80
C PRO A 984 -1.11 -8.33 8.97
N ARG A 985 -1.82 -8.46 10.09
CA ARG A 985 -1.39 -7.89 11.37
C ARG A 985 -0.33 -8.76 12.02
N LEU A 986 0.64 -8.14 12.69
CA LEU A 986 1.58 -8.84 13.57
C LEU A 986 0.82 -9.45 14.76
N LYS A 987 1.14 -10.70 15.12
CA LYS A 987 0.62 -11.37 16.32
C LYS A 987 1.71 -11.32 17.38
N PRO A 988 1.48 -10.78 18.60
CA PRO A 988 0.24 -10.21 19.14
C PRO A 988 -0.08 -8.76 18.68
N PRO A 989 -1.36 -8.32 18.76
CA PRO A 989 -2.51 -8.98 19.40
C PRO A 989 -3.18 -10.06 18.53
N PHE A 990 -3.68 -11.12 19.17
CA PHE A 990 -4.43 -12.19 18.49
C PHE A 990 -5.88 -11.75 18.17
N PRO A 991 -6.50 -12.26 17.09
CA PRO A 991 -7.88 -11.93 16.71
C PRO A 991 -8.92 -12.15 17.81
N ALA A 992 -8.73 -13.17 18.65
CA ALA A 992 -9.64 -13.48 19.76
C ALA A 992 -9.70 -12.36 20.82
N ALA A 993 -8.69 -11.48 20.85
CA ALA A 993 -8.70 -10.27 21.68
C ALA A 993 -9.08 -9.02 20.87
N VAL A 994 -8.38 -8.78 19.76
CA VAL A 994 -8.58 -7.61 18.89
C VAL A 994 -8.59 -8.06 17.44
N GLY A 995 -9.77 -8.40 16.94
CA GLY A 995 -10.02 -8.89 15.59
C GLY A 995 -10.76 -7.87 14.74
N LEU A 996 -11.84 -8.32 14.09
CA LEU A 996 -12.64 -7.54 13.16
C LEU A 996 -13.27 -6.32 13.85
N PHE A 997 -13.06 -5.12 13.29
CA PHE A 997 -13.50 -3.84 13.84
C PHE A 997 -13.00 -3.60 15.28
N GLY A 998 -11.83 -4.14 15.62
CA GLY A 998 -11.28 -4.07 16.98
C GLY A 998 -12.04 -4.89 18.02
N CYS A 999 -12.93 -5.78 17.58
CA CYS A 999 -13.75 -6.65 18.41
C CYS A 999 -13.20 -8.08 18.45
N PRO A 1000 -13.42 -8.85 19.55
CA PRO A 1000 -13.04 -10.26 19.61
C PRO A 1000 -13.58 -11.02 18.40
N SER A 1001 -12.71 -11.70 17.67
CA SER A 1001 -13.08 -12.43 16.46
C SER A 1001 -12.30 -13.73 16.31
N THR A 1002 -12.92 -14.74 15.73
CA THR A 1002 -12.23 -15.98 15.33
C THR A 1002 -12.41 -16.23 13.85
N VAL A 1003 -11.29 -16.40 13.14
CA VAL A 1003 -11.30 -16.81 11.72
C VAL A 1003 -11.22 -18.34 11.63
N THR A 1004 -12.06 -18.97 10.81
CA THR A 1004 -12.06 -20.42 10.64
C THR A 1004 -12.52 -20.82 9.24
N ASN A 1005 -11.97 -21.90 8.68
CA ASN A 1005 -12.27 -22.32 7.31
C ASN A 1005 -13.71 -22.88 7.19
N VAL A 1006 -14.36 -22.65 6.04
CA VAL A 1006 -15.64 -23.23 5.59
C VAL A 1006 -15.82 -24.68 6.01
N GLU A 1007 -14.91 -25.59 5.63
CA GLU A 1007 -15.02 -27.02 5.98
C GLU A 1007 -15.04 -27.24 7.51
N THR A 1008 -14.28 -26.48 8.29
CA THR A 1008 -14.25 -26.62 9.76
C THR A 1008 -15.57 -26.18 10.38
N VAL A 1009 -16.18 -25.13 9.84
CA VAL A 1009 -17.46 -24.59 10.31
C VAL A 1009 -18.60 -25.53 9.91
N ALA A 1010 -18.63 -25.99 8.67
CA ALA A 1010 -19.72 -26.79 8.11
C ALA A 1010 -19.82 -28.19 8.74
N VAL A 1011 -18.75 -28.76 9.29
CA VAL A 1011 -18.84 -30.07 9.98
C VAL A 1011 -19.40 -29.97 11.41
N CYS A 1012 -19.31 -28.81 12.05
CA CYS A 1012 -19.68 -28.63 13.46
C CYS A 1012 -21.15 -28.99 13.79
N PRO A 1013 -22.17 -28.63 12.98
CA PRO A 1013 -23.54 -29.04 13.24
C PRO A 1013 -23.72 -30.57 13.24
N THR A 1014 -23.07 -31.25 12.29
CA THR A 1014 -23.12 -32.71 12.20
C THR A 1014 -22.42 -33.38 13.37
N ILE A 1015 -21.29 -32.83 13.83
CA ILE A 1015 -20.60 -33.28 15.06
C ILE A 1015 -21.54 -33.12 16.26
N ALA A 1016 -22.20 -31.97 16.42
CA ALA A 1016 -23.14 -31.76 17.53
C ALA A 1016 -24.37 -32.68 17.46
N ARG A 1017 -24.81 -33.08 16.26
CA ARG A 1017 -25.93 -34.02 16.06
C ARG A 1017 -25.55 -35.47 16.32
N ARG A 1018 -24.44 -35.94 15.72
CA ARG A 1018 -24.01 -37.35 15.75
C ARG A 1018 -23.12 -37.69 16.95
N GLY A 1019 -22.61 -36.68 17.64
CA GLY A 1019 -21.72 -36.80 18.78
C GLY A 1019 -20.24 -36.68 18.38
N GLY A 1020 -19.45 -36.04 19.24
CA GLY A 1020 -18.01 -35.88 19.09
C GLY A 1020 -17.29 -37.22 19.05
N ALA A 1021 -17.71 -38.19 19.86
CA ALA A 1021 -17.15 -39.54 19.87
C ALA A 1021 -17.27 -40.26 18.51
N TRP A 1022 -18.37 -40.05 17.77
CA TRP A 1022 -18.53 -40.59 16.42
C TRP A 1022 -17.48 -40.00 15.47
N PHE A 1023 -17.29 -38.68 15.48
CA PHE A 1023 -16.27 -38.04 14.64
C PHE A 1023 -14.84 -38.43 15.06
N ALA A 1024 -14.60 -38.54 16.37
CA ALA A 1024 -13.33 -39.00 16.94
C ALA A 1024 -13.02 -40.47 16.65
N SER A 1025 -14.03 -41.25 16.24
CA SER A 1025 -13.86 -42.64 15.84
C SER A 1025 -13.24 -42.80 14.45
N PHE A 1026 -12.99 -41.73 13.70
CA PHE A 1026 -12.30 -41.77 12.40
C PHE A 1026 -10.88 -41.24 12.51
N GLY A 1027 -9.96 -41.83 11.74
CA GLY A 1027 -8.56 -41.43 11.69
C GLY A 1027 -7.75 -41.83 12.93
N ARG A 1028 -6.46 -41.49 12.91
CA ARG A 1028 -5.55 -41.72 14.03
C ARG A 1028 -5.82 -40.77 15.19
N GLU A 1029 -5.31 -41.12 16.37
CA GLU A 1029 -5.28 -40.20 17.51
C GLU A 1029 -4.64 -38.86 17.10
N ARG A 1030 -5.20 -37.75 17.60
CA ARG A 1030 -4.83 -36.37 17.23
C ARG A 1030 -5.03 -36.00 15.76
N ASN A 1031 -5.60 -36.90 14.95
CA ASN A 1031 -5.86 -36.73 13.51
C ASN A 1031 -7.28 -37.19 13.16
N GLN A 1032 -8.23 -36.80 14.00
CA GLN A 1032 -9.56 -37.36 13.99
C GLN A 1032 -10.49 -36.75 12.93
N GLY A 1033 -11.44 -37.57 12.49
CA GLY A 1033 -12.55 -37.19 11.64
C GLY A 1033 -12.39 -37.50 10.16
N THR A 1034 -13.23 -36.86 9.36
CA THR A 1034 -13.17 -36.90 7.88
C THR A 1034 -12.48 -35.64 7.34
N LYS A 1035 -12.07 -35.71 6.07
CA LYS A 1035 -11.45 -34.60 5.34
C LYS A 1035 -11.86 -34.62 3.88
N LEU A 1036 -12.15 -33.45 3.33
CA LEU A 1036 -12.24 -33.26 1.88
C LEU A 1036 -10.84 -33.23 1.26
N PHE A 1037 -10.55 -34.20 0.40
CA PHE A 1037 -9.33 -34.29 -0.40
C PHE A 1037 -9.59 -33.76 -1.81
N CYS A 1038 -8.74 -32.87 -2.30
CA CYS A 1038 -8.80 -32.36 -3.68
C CYS A 1038 -7.66 -32.98 -4.48
N ILE A 1039 -7.92 -34.06 -5.22
CA ILE A 1039 -6.88 -34.73 -6.00
C ILE A 1039 -6.84 -34.14 -7.41
N SER A 1040 -5.68 -33.61 -7.80
CA SER A 1040 -5.44 -32.89 -9.04
C SER A 1040 -4.11 -33.29 -9.69
N GLY A 1041 -3.83 -32.77 -10.88
CA GLY A 1041 -2.61 -33.07 -11.62
C GLY A 1041 -2.73 -34.35 -12.46
N HIS A 1042 -1.65 -35.14 -12.51
CA HIS A 1042 -1.51 -36.30 -13.42
C HIS A 1042 -2.12 -37.59 -12.86
N VAL A 1043 -3.42 -37.55 -12.54
CA VAL A 1043 -4.26 -38.73 -12.25
C VAL A 1043 -5.27 -38.97 -13.37
N ASN A 1044 -5.82 -40.19 -13.45
CA ASN A 1044 -6.78 -40.52 -14.51
C ASN A 1044 -8.11 -39.75 -14.35
N ASN A 1045 -8.61 -39.61 -13.12
CA ASN A 1045 -9.86 -38.91 -12.82
C ASN A 1045 -9.67 -37.93 -11.65
N PRO A 1046 -9.22 -36.68 -11.91
CA PRO A 1046 -9.13 -35.65 -10.87
C PRO A 1046 -10.48 -35.41 -10.21
N ALA A 1047 -10.53 -35.39 -8.88
CA ALA A 1047 -11.78 -35.29 -8.14
C ALA A 1047 -11.59 -34.72 -6.74
N THR A 1048 -12.65 -34.12 -6.21
CA THR A 1048 -12.79 -33.81 -4.79
C THR A 1048 -13.63 -34.89 -4.13
N VAL A 1049 -13.13 -35.46 -3.04
CA VAL A 1049 -13.80 -36.54 -2.30
C VAL A 1049 -13.65 -36.35 -0.80
N GLU A 1050 -14.72 -36.51 -0.04
CA GLU A 1050 -14.62 -36.66 1.41
C GLU A 1050 -14.05 -38.03 1.72
N GLU A 1051 -13.15 -38.20 2.66
CA GLU A 1051 -12.71 -39.54 3.06
C GLU A 1051 -12.23 -39.51 4.51
N GLU A 1052 -11.98 -40.70 5.08
CA GLU A 1052 -11.43 -40.80 6.43
C GLU A 1052 -10.05 -40.12 6.50
N MET A 1053 -9.78 -39.36 7.57
CA MET A 1053 -8.42 -38.95 7.88
C MET A 1053 -7.51 -40.18 8.04
N SER A 1054 -6.23 -40.00 7.77
CA SER A 1054 -5.21 -41.07 7.88
C SER A 1054 -5.34 -42.20 6.84
N ILE A 1055 -6.18 -42.04 5.81
CA ILE A 1055 -6.16 -42.92 4.63
C ILE A 1055 -4.75 -42.93 3.98
N PRO A 1056 -4.23 -44.09 3.54
CA PRO A 1056 -3.00 -44.13 2.76
C PRO A 1056 -3.13 -43.32 1.46
N LEU A 1057 -2.13 -42.49 1.14
CA LEU A 1057 -2.10 -41.63 -0.05
C LEU A 1057 -2.27 -42.44 -1.34
N ARG A 1058 -1.61 -43.60 -1.41
CA ARG A 1058 -1.74 -44.53 -2.53
C ARG A 1058 -3.17 -45.05 -2.68
N GLU A 1059 -3.79 -45.50 -1.58
CA GLU A 1059 -5.17 -45.99 -1.58
C GLU A 1059 -6.13 -44.88 -2.02
N LEU A 1060 -5.96 -43.65 -1.53
CA LEU A 1060 -6.74 -42.49 -1.92
C LEU A 1060 -6.70 -42.25 -3.44
N ILE A 1061 -5.50 -42.22 -4.04
CA ILE A 1061 -5.30 -41.96 -5.48
C ILE A 1061 -5.82 -43.13 -6.33
N GLU A 1062 -5.45 -44.37 -6.00
CA GLU A 1062 -5.84 -45.55 -6.77
C GLU A 1062 -7.35 -45.76 -6.76
N LYS A 1063 -7.99 -45.62 -5.59
CA LYS A 1063 -9.42 -45.90 -5.42
C LYS A 1063 -10.31 -44.78 -5.96
N HIS A 1064 -10.04 -43.53 -5.62
CA HIS A 1064 -10.98 -42.43 -5.91
C HIS A 1064 -10.69 -41.72 -7.24
N CYS A 1065 -9.46 -41.80 -7.75
CA CYS A 1065 -9.06 -41.15 -8.99
C CYS A 1065 -8.70 -42.14 -10.11
N GLY A 1066 -8.81 -43.45 -9.86
CA GLY A 1066 -8.44 -44.49 -10.82
C GLY A 1066 -6.93 -44.59 -11.05
N GLY A 1067 -6.11 -44.12 -10.11
CA GLY A 1067 -4.66 -44.19 -10.17
C GLY A 1067 -3.98 -43.02 -10.90
N VAL A 1068 -2.64 -43.04 -10.82
CA VAL A 1068 -1.75 -42.12 -11.54
C VAL A 1068 -1.81 -42.42 -13.04
N ARG A 1069 -1.68 -41.39 -13.88
CA ARG A 1069 -1.60 -41.56 -15.34
C ARG A 1069 -0.43 -42.48 -15.69
N GLY A 1070 -0.70 -43.58 -16.38
CA GLY A 1070 0.32 -44.60 -16.71
C GLY A 1070 0.66 -45.57 -15.56
N GLY A 1071 -0.12 -45.58 -14.48
CA GLY A 1071 0.07 -46.48 -13.33
C GLY A 1071 0.95 -45.89 -12.23
N TRP A 1072 0.91 -46.51 -11.04
CA TRP A 1072 1.62 -46.02 -9.84
C TRP A 1072 3.13 -45.91 -10.05
N ASP A 1073 3.73 -46.80 -10.85
CA ASP A 1073 5.16 -46.75 -11.17
C ASP A 1073 5.57 -45.57 -12.05
N ASN A 1074 4.61 -44.92 -12.70
CA ASN A 1074 4.83 -43.68 -13.43
C ASN A 1074 4.80 -42.45 -12.51
N LEU A 1075 4.52 -42.60 -11.21
CA LEU A 1075 4.57 -41.49 -10.26
C LEU A 1075 6.00 -40.97 -10.11
N LEU A 1076 6.16 -39.65 -10.21
CA LEU A 1076 7.39 -38.95 -9.86
C LEU A 1076 7.31 -38.46 -8.42
N ALA A 1077 6.27 -37.68 -8.13
CA ALA A 1077 6.12 -36.98 -6.87
C ALA A 1077 4.69 -36.50 -6.62
N VAL A 1078 4.41 -36.13 -5.36
CA VAL A 1078 3.12 -35.56 -4.94
C VAL A 1078 3.37 -34.37 -4.04
N ILE A 1079 2.63 -33.28 -4.22
CA ILE A 1079 2.46 -32.24 -3.19
C ILE A 1079 1.18 -32.59 -2.43
N PRO A 1080 1.25 -33.02 -1.16
CA PRO A 1080 0.12 -33.66 -0.48
C PRO A 1080 -0.94 -32.70 0.05
N GLY A 1081 -0.60 -31.42 0.28
CA GLY A 1081 -1.40 -30.53 1.10
C GLY A 1081 -1.66 -29.13 0.57
N GLY A 1082 -1.71 -28.96 -0.75
CA GLY A 1082 -1.72 -27.65 -1.42
C GLY A 1082 -0.30 -27.17 -1.68
N SER A 1083 -0.15 -26.21 -2.59
CA SER A 1083 1.16 -25.76 -3.06
C SER A 1083 2.09 -25.25 -1.98
N SER A 1084 1.58 -24.91 -0.79
CA SER A 1084 2.37 -24.45 0.35
C SER A 1084 3.21 -25.55 0.98
N THR A 1085 2.92 -26.82 0.71
CA THR A 1085 3.56 -27.96 1.38
C THR A 1085 4.75 -28.52 0.58
N PRO A 1086 5.82 -29.00 1.24
CA PRO A 1086 6.93 -29.65 0.56
C PRO A 1086 6.50 -30.86 -0.28
N ILE A 1087 7.04 -30.96 -1.49
CA ILE A 1087 6.87 -32.11 -2.38
C ILE A 1087 7.44 -33.40 -1.77
N LEU A 1088 6.74 -34.52 -1.98
CA LEU A 1088 7.16 -35.87 -1.57
C LEU A 1088 7.50 -36.72 -2.81
N PRO A 1089 8.65 -37.40 -2.84
CA PRO A 1089 8.99 -38.31 -3.93
C PRO A 1089 8.22 -39.63 -3.81
N LYS A 1090 8.04 -40.35 -4.93
CA LYS A 1090 7.31 -41.63 -4.99
C LYS A 1090 7.61 -42.56 -3.80
N LYS A 1091 8.88 -42.75 -3.46
CA LYS A 1091 9.32 -43.66 -2.40
C LYS A 1091 8.71 -43.34 -1.03
N VAL A 1092 8.47 -42.06 -0.73
CA VAL A 1092 7.81 -41.65 0.52
C VAL A 1092 6.30 -41.82 0.38
N CYS A 1093 5.74 -41.52 -0.80
CA CYS A 1093 4.32 -41.66 -1.10
C CYS A 1093 3.79 -43.10 -1.01
N ASP A 1094 4.65 -44.11 -1.17
CA ASP A 1094 4.26 -45.53 -1.13
C ASP A 1094 3.56 -45.91 0.19
N ASP A 1095 4.07 -45.40 1.33
CA ASP A 1095 3.58 -45.73 2.68
C ASP A 1095 2.97 -44.51 3.41
N GLN A 1096 2.81 -43.37 2.73
CA GLN A 1096 2.39 -42.13 3.36
C GLN A 1096 0.91 -42.16 3.76
N LEU A 1097 0.60 -41.81 5.02
CA LEU A 1097 -0.77 -41.56 5.47
C LEU A 1097 -1.15 -40.08 5.29
N MET A 1098 -2.41 -39.85 4.92
CA MET A 1098 -2.98 -38.52 4.71
C MET A 1098 -3.58 -37.95 5.99
N ASP A 1099 -2.70 -37.58 6.92
CA ASP A 1099 -3.04 -36.80 8.10
C ASP A 1099 -1.95 -35.79 8.48
N PHE A 1100 -2.21 -34.93 9.48
CA PHE A 1100 -1.31 -33.83 9.80
C PHE A 1100 0.03 -34.30 10.35
N ASP A 1101 0.02 -35.30 11.22
CA ASP A 1101 1.21 -35.69 11.97
C ASP A 1101 2.11 -36.59 11.09
N ALA A 1102 1.55 -37.54 10.34
CA ALA A 1102 2.34 -38.39 9.42
C ALA A 1102 3.01 -37.57 8.31
N LEU A 1103 2.33 -36.55 7.76
CA LEU A 1103 2.93 -35.70 6.73
C LEU A 1103 4.01 -34.78 7.32
N LYS A 1104 3.82 -34.31 8.56
CA LYS A 1104 4.84 -33.55 9.28
C LYS A 1104 6.09 -34.39 9.54
N ASP A 1105 5.93 -35.65 9.94
CA ASP A 1105 7.04 -36.58 10.20
C ASP A 1105 7.84 -36.87 8.92
N SER A 1106 7.17 -36.90 7.76
CA SER A 1106 7.78 -36.95 6.43
C SER A 1106 8.32 -35.60 5.93
N GLN A 1107 8.45 -34.61 6.82
CA GLN A 1107 8.93 -33.26 6.54
C GLN A 1107 8.13 -32.53 5.44
N SER A 1108 6.83 -32.80 5.37
CA SER A 1108 5.84 -32.08 4.57
C SER A 1108 4.70 -31.61 5.49
N GLY A 1109 3.51 -31.36 4.95
CA GLY A 1109 2.32 -30.99 5.71
C GLY A 1109 1.05 -31.44 5.01
N LEU A 1110 -0.03 -31.61 5.79
CA LEU A 1110 -1.35 -31.90 5.22
C LEU A 1110 -1.99 -30.68 4.56
N GLY A 1111 -1.66 -29.47 5.04
CA GLY A 1111 -2.24 -28.22 4.55
C GLY A 1111 -3.76 -28.31 4.36
N THR A 1112 -4.25 -27.97 3.16
CA THR A 1112 -5.69 -28.03 2.83
C THR A 1112 -6.16 -29.43 2.43
N ALA A 1113 -5.26 -30.41 2.37
CA ALA A 1113 -5.41 -31.74 1.77
C ALA A 1113 -5.70 -31.70 0.25
N ALA A 1114 -5.12 -30.70 -0.43
CA ALA A 1114 -5.05 -30.63 -1.88
C ALA A 1114 -3.86 -31.44 -2.42
N VAL A 1115 -4.14 -32.61 -2.98
CA VAL A 1115 -3.14 -33.56 -3.48
C VAL A 1115 -2.84 -33.25 -4.94
N ILE A 1116 -1.67 -32.68 -5.23
CA ILE A 1116 -1.21 -32.39 -6.60
C ILE A 1116 -0.25 -33.49 -7.03
N VAL A 1117 -0.70 -34.37 -7.93
CA VAL A 1117 0.05 -35.53 -8.41
C VAL A 1117 0.86 -35.19 -9.65
N MET A 1118 2.13 -35.59 -9.69
CA MET A 1118 3.04 -35.40 -10.81
C MET A 1118 3.62 -36.75 -11.26
N ASP A 1119 3.42 -37.10 -12.52
CA ASP A 1119 4.03 -38.28 -13.13
C ASP A 1119 5.45 -37.97 -13.66
N LYS A 1120 6.17 -38.99 -14.14
CA LYS A 1120 7.55 -38.85 -14.65
C LYS A 1120 7.69 -38.00 -15.90
N SER A 1121 6.59 -37.64 -16.58
CA SER A 1121 6.64 -36.72 -17.72
C SER A 1121 6.71 -35.25 -17.29
N THR A 1122 6.51 -34.96 -15.99
CA THR A 1122 6.54 -33.61 -15.46
C THR A 1122 7.95 -33.09 -15.29
N ASP A 1123 8.19 -31.88 -15.77
CA ASP A 1123 9.32 -31.09 -15.29
C ASP A 1123 9.02 -30.53 -13.89
N VAL A 1124 9.52 -31.22 -12.87
CA VAL A 1124 9.31 -30.84 -11.46
C VAL A 1124 9.94 -29.48 -11.13
N VAL A 1125 11.03 -29.09 -11.79
CA VAL A 1125 11.69 -27.79 -11.54
C VAL A 1125 10.85 -26.65 -12.12
N SER A 1126 10.32 -26.82 -13.34
CA SER A 1126 9.39 -25.85 -13.94
C SER A 1126 8.10 -25.71 -13.12
N MET A 1127 7.56 -26.82 -12.59
CA MET A 1127 6.39 -26.77 -11.71
C MET A 1127 6.65 -25.94 -10.45
N ILE A 1128 7.76 -26.18 -9.75
CA ILE A 1128 8.10 -25.39 -8.55
C ILE A 1128 8.45 -23.95 -8.90
N SER A 1129 9.10 -23.70 -10.05
CA SER A 1129 9.33 -22.33 -10.59
C SER A 1129 8.00 -21.59 -10.80
N ARG A 1130 6.98 -22.26 -11.35
CA ARG A 1130 5.64 -21.70 -11.52
C ARG A 1130 4.97 -21.37 -10.18
N LEU A 1131 5.17 -22.20 -9.16
CA LEU A 1131 4.70 -21.92 -7.79
C LEU A 1131 5.44 -20.72 -7.18
N SER A 1132 6.74 -20.58 -7.37
CA SER A 1132 7.49 -19.39 -6.92
C SER A 1132 6.96 -18.11 -7.58
N SER A 1133 6.61 -18.16 -8.87
CA SER A 1133 5.94 -17.02 -9.54
C SER A 1133 4.55 -16.72 -8.97
N PHE A 1134 3.78 -17.75 -8.61
CA PHE A 1134 2.49 -17.57 -7.93
C PHE A 1134 2.69 -16.85 -6.58
N TYR A 1135 3.59 -17.31 -5.72
CA TYR A 1135 3.81 -16.70 -4.42
C TYR A 1135 4.37 -15.27 -4.50
N LYS A 1136 5.21 -14.97 -5.50
CA LYS A 1136 5.65 -13.59 -5.77
C LYS A 1136 4.46 -12.70 -6.15
N HIS A 1137 3.54 -13.20 -6.99
CA HIS A 1137 2.35 -12.46 -7.42
C HIS A 1137 1.39 -12.20 -6.25
N GLU A 1138 1.18 -13.23 -5.43
CA GLU A 1138 0.20 -13.22 -4.33
C GLU A 1138 0.75 -12.72 -2.99
N SER A 1139 1.97 -12.17 -2.97
CA SER A 1139 2.56 -11.55 -1.79
C SER A 1139 2.10 -10.10 -1.64
N CYS A 1140 1.59 -9.72 -0.46
CA CYS A 1140 1.12 -8.34 -0.20
C CYS A 1140 2.24 -7.29 -0.10
N GLY A 1141 3.51 -7.72 -0.13
CA GLY A 1141 4.68 -6.84 -0.09
C GLY A 1141 4.91 -6.09 1.24
N GLN A 1142 4.24 -6.47 2.33
CA GLN A 1142 4.37 -5.77 3.61
C GLN A 1142 5.75 -5.98 4.27
N CYS A 1143 6.13 -7.23 4.58
CA CYS A 1143 7.40 -7.54 5.22
C CYS A 1143 8.51 -7.78 4.20
N THR A 1144 9.70 -7.21 4.47
CA THR A 1144 10.85 -7.27 3.56
C THR A 1144 11.30 -8.71 3.22
N PRO A 1145 11.40 -9.66 4.19
CA PRO A 1145 11.83 -11.02 3.86
C PRO A 1145 10.91 -11.70 2.84
N CYS A 1146 9.60 -11.49 2.95
CA CYS A 1146 8.65 -12.01 1.97
C CYS A 1146 8.67 -11.23 0.65
N ARG A 1147 8.64 -9.90 0.70
CA ARG A 1147 8.57 -9.02 -0.49
C ARG A 1147 9.77 -9.24 -1.42
N GLU A 1148 10.97 -9.15 -0.87
CA GLU A 1148 12.20 -9.28 -1.63
C GLU A 1148 12.55 -10.76 -1.85
N GLY A 1149 12.40 -11.60 -0.82
CA GLY A 1149 12.75 -13.01 -0.89
C GLY A 1149 11.91 -13.80 -1.90
N SER A 1150 10.60 -13.53 -2.01
CA SER A 1150 9.75 -14.19 -3.02
C SER A 1150 10.15 -13.80 -4.45
N THR A 1151 10.51 -12.52 -4.67
CA THR A 1151 11.01 -12.05 -5.97
C THR A 1151 12.35 -12.69 -6.32
N TRP A 1152 13.28 -12.74 -5.36
CA TRP A 1152 14.61 -13.29 -5.58
C TRP A 1152 14.59 -14.81 -5.80
N THR A 1153 13.87 -15.55 -4.96
CA THR A 1153 13.71 -17.02 -5.12
C THR A 1153 13.03 -17.37 -6.44
N MET A 1154 12.01 -16.61 -6.87
CA MET A 1154 11.39 -16.78 -8.19
C MET A 1154 12.40 -16.59 -9.33
N GLN A 1155 13.21 -15.53 -9.29
CA GLN A 1155 14.24 -15.30 -10.31
C GLN A 1155 15.29 -16.41 -10.34
N MET A 1156 15.72 -16.91 -9.18
CA MET A 1156 16.65 -18.05 -9.10
C MET A 1156 16.02 -19.32 -9.66
N MET A 1157 14.75 -19.61 -9.33
CA MET A 1157 14.03 -20.75 -9.86
C MET A 1157 13.85 -20.70 -11.38
N GLN A 1158 13.56 -19.53 -11.95
CA GLN A 1158 13.51 -19.33 -13.40
C GLN A 1158 14.86 -19.58 -14.08
N ARG A 1159 15.99 -19.33 -13.39
CA ARG A 1159 17.32 -19.71 -13.88
C ARG A 1159 17.55 -21.22 -13.78
N PHE A 1160 17.19 -21.84 -12.66
CA PHE A 1160 17.30 -23.29 -12.49
C PHE A 1160 16.47 -24.06 -13.51
N GLU A 1161 15.26 -23.60 -13.81
CA GLU A 1161 14.39 -24.14 -14.85
C GLU A 1161 15.09 -24.19 -16.22
N LYS A 1162 15.86 -23.14 -16.56
CA LYS A 1162 16.63 -23.04 -17.81
C LYS A 1162 18.04 -23.65 -17.74
N GLY A 1163 18.47 -24.13 -16.57
CA GLY A 1163 19.85 -24.57 -16.31
C GLY A 1163 20.90 -23.43 -16.27
N GLN A 1164 20.47 -22.16 -16.27
CA GLN A 1164 21.34 -20.97 -16.29
C GLN A 1164 21.91 -20.58 -14.92
N ALA A 1165 21.79 -21.45 -13.93
CA ALA A 1165 22.31 -21.24 -12.58
C ALA A 1165 23.64 -21.97 -12.39
N ARG A 1166 24.33 -21.67 -11.29
CA ARG A 1166 25.53 -22.43 -10.86
C ARG A 1166 25.17 -23.44 -9.78
N ALA A 1167 25.95 -24.51 -9.65
CA ALA A 1167 25.72 -25.53 -8.61
C ALA A 1167 25.67 -24.93 -7.19
N ARG A 1168 26.56 -23.97 -6.88
CA ARG A 1168 26.56 -23.24 -5.60
C ARG A 1168 25.25 -22.50 -5.31
N GLU A 1169 24.51 -22.11 -6.34
CA GLU A 1169 23.25 -21.37 -6.16
C GLU A 1169 22.15 -22.25 -5.57
N ILE A 1170 22.29 -23.59 -5.60
CA ILE A 1170 21.33 -24.51 -4.99
C ILE A 1170 21.39 -24.32 -3.47
N ASP A 1171 22.59 -24.29 -2.90
CA ASP A 1171 22.78 -24.05 -1.47
C ASP A 1171 22.42 -22.61 -1.10
N MET A 1172 22.75 -21.63 -1.94
CA MET A 1172 22.30 -20.24 -1.73
C MET A 1172 20.77 -20.13 -1.70
N LEU A 1173 20.08 -20.84 -2.59
CA LEU A 1173 18.62 -20.86 -2.62
C LEU A 1173 18.05 -21.52 -1.35
N GLN A 1174 18.68 -22.60 -0.89
CA GLN A 1174 18.33 -23.26 0.37
C GLN A 1174 18.55 -22.36 1.60
N GLU A 1175 19.61 -21.56 1.61
CA GLU A 1175 19.88 -20.58 2.66
C GLU A 1175 18.86 -19.43 2.63
N LEU A 1176 18.56 -18.90 1.45
CA LEU A 1176 17.59 -17.82 1.26
C LEU A 1176 16.20 -18.23 1.74
N THR A 1177 15.76 -19.45 1.41
CA THR A 1177 14.46 -19.97 1.89
C THR A 1177 14.41 -20.07 3.43
N LYS A 1178 15.53 -20.37 4.10
CA LYS A 1178 15.60 -20.38 5.58
C LYS A 1178 15.69 -18.99 6.20
N GLN A 1179 16.21 -17.99 5.48
CA GLN A 1179 16.19 -16.60 5.91
C GLN A 1179 14.79 -15.99 5.84
N VAL A 1180 13.95 -16.48 4.93
CA VAL A 1180 12.53 -16.09 4.87
C VAL A 1180 11.74 -16.78 5.97
N GLU A 1181 11.88 -18.09 6.10
CA GLU A 1181 11.15 -18.92 7.07
C GLU A 1181 11.37 -18.39 8.50
N GLY A 1182 10.28 -18.19 9.25
CA GLY A 1182 10.31 -17.66 10.61
C GLY A 1182 10.60 -16.16 10.76
N HIS A 1183 10.88 -15.43 9.66
CA HIS A 1183 11.18 -13.99 9.69
C HIS A 1183 10.11 -13.15 8.96
N THR A 1184 8.98 -13.75 8.59
CA THR A 1184 7.84 -13.07 7.96
C THR A 1184 6.72 -12.79 8.96
N ILE A 1185 5.89 -11.77 8.67
CA ILE A 1185 4.74 -11.43 9.53
C ILE A 1185 3.68 -12.55 9.54
N CYS A 1186 3.48 -13.20 8.39
CA CYS A 1186 2.53 -14.29 8.23
C CYS A 1186 3.17 -15.53 7.60
N ALA A 1187 2.41 -16.62 7.58
CA ALA A 1187 2.85 -17.93 7.09
C ALA A 1187 3.06 -18.01 5.57
N LEU A 1188 2.79 -16.93 4.81
CA LEU A 1188 3.04 -16.90 3.37
C LEU A 1188 4.53 -17.09 3.07
N GLY A 1189 5.41 -16.58 3.95
CA GLY A 1189 6.86 -16.79 3.85
C GLY A 1189 7.26 -18.26 3.84
N GLU A 1190 6.72 -19.02 4.80
CA GLU A 1190 6.89 -20.48 4.87
C GLU A 1190 6.27 -21.16 3.64
N ALA A 1191 5.07 -20.75 3.24
CA ALA A 1191 4.34 -21.33 2.11
C ALA A 1191 5.11 -21.24 0.77
N PHE A 1192 5.90 -20.19 0.53
CA PHE A 1192 6.71 -20.11 -0.69
C PHE A 1192 8.11 -20.72 -0.55
N ALA A 1193 8.65 -20.76 0.68
CA ALA A 1193 9.95 -21.36 0.95
C ALA A 1193 9.89 -22.89 0.87
N TRP A 1194 8.89 -23.51 1.49
CA TRP A 1194 8.76 -24.96 1.64
C TRP A 1194 8.73 -25.77 0.34
N PRO A 1195 8.07 -25.33 -0.75
CA PRO A 1195 8.09 -26.06 -2.03
C PRO A 1195 9.50 -26.12 -2.62
N ILE A 1196 10.26 -25.03 -2.50
CA ILE A 1196 11.65 -24.95 -2.95
C ILE A 1196 12.54 -25.83 -2.07
N GLN A 1197 12.37 -25.79 -0.75
CA GLN A 1197 13.12 -26.65 0.18
C GLN A 1197 12.85 -28.14 -0.11
N GLY A 1198 11.59 -28.52 -0.38
CA GLY A 1198 11.22 -29.87 -0.78
C GLY A 1198 11.86 -30.28 -2.11
N LEU A 1199 11.86 -29.39 -3.10
CA LEU A 1199 12.53 -29.62 -4.38
C LEU A 1199 14.02 -29.87 -4.19
N ILE A 1200 14.71 -29.02 -3.43
CA ILE A 1200 16.15 -29.18 -3.18
C ILE A 1200 16.40 -30.50 -2.44
N ARG A 1201 15.63 -30.80 -1.40
CA ARG A 1201 15.82 -32.02 -0.60
C ARG A 1201 15.66 -33.31 -1.40
N HIS A 1202 14.69 -33.37 -2.32
CA HIS A 1202 14.34 -34.61 -3.02
C HIS A 1202 14.82 -34.68 -4.47
N PHE A 1203 15.04 -33.53 -5.11
CA PHE A 1203 15.36 -33.40 -6.54
C PHE A 1203 16.61 -32.54 -6.80
N ARG A 1204 17.51 -32.38 -5.81
CA ARG A 1204 18.83 -31.78 -6.03
C ARG A 1204 19.61 -32.40 -7.20
N PRO A 1205 19.65 -33.74 -7.38
CA PRO A 1205 20.32 -34.32 -8.54
C PRO A 1205 19.76 -33.83 -9.88
N GLU A 1206 18.45 -33.56 -9.96
CA GLU A 1206 17.82 -33.02 -11.17
C GLU A 1206 18.22 -31.56 -11.44
N LEU A 1207 18.35 -30.74 -10.38
CA LEU A 1207 18.87 -29.38 -10.47
C LEU A 1207 20.33 -29.36 -10.93
N GLU A 1208 21.18 -30.23 -10.34
CA GLU A 1208 22.59 -30.35 -10.70
C GLU A 1208 22.76 -30.84 -12.14
N LYS A 1209 21.98 -31.84 -12.56
CA LYS A 1209 21.95 -32.35 -13.92
C LYS A 1209 21.62 -31.24 -14.93
N ARG A 1210 20.58 -30.43 -14.69
CA ARG A 1210 20.24 -29.30 -15.58
C ARG A 1210 21.37 -28.29 -15.73
N VAL A 1211 22.04 -27.96 -14.63
CA VAL A 1211 23.19 -27.04 -14.65
C VAL A 1211 24.35 -27.63 -15.45
N GLN A 1212 24.62 -28.93 -15.31
CA GLN A 1212 25.66 -29.63 -16.07
C GLN A 1212 25.33 -29.70 -17.57
N GLU A 1213 24.09 -30.05 -17.93
CA GLU A 1213 23.63 -30.09 -19.33
C GLU A 1213 23.73 -28.73 -20.00
N TYR A 1214 23.31 -27.66 -19.30
CA TYR A 1214 23.48 -26.29 -19.79
C TYR A 1214 24.97 -25.95 -20.00
N SER A 1215 25.82 -26.32 -19.03
CA SER A 1215 27.25 -26.07 -19.10
C SER A 1215 27.93 -26.78 -20.27
N ALA A 1216 27.56 -28.04 -20.52
CA ALA A 1216 28.04 -28.84 -21.64
C ALA A 1216 27.59 -28.23 -22.99
N ALA A 1217 26.34 -27.79 -23.09
CA ALA A 1217 25.79 -27.20 -24.31
C ALA A 1217 26.37 -25.81 -24.64
N ASN A 1218 26.78 -25.04 -23.63
CA ASN A 1218 27.23 -23.64 -23.79
C ASN A 1218 28.75 -23.45 -23.58
N GLY A 1219 29.51 -24.54 -23.47
CA GLY A 1219 30.98 -24.49 -23.41
C GLY A 1219 31.54 -23.88 -22.12
N GLY A 1220 30.95 -24.19 -20.97
CA GLY A 1220 31.43 -23.83 -19.63
C GLY A 1220 30.32 -23.37 -18.67
N GLU A 1221 30.66 -23.03 -17.43
CA GLU A 1221 29.66 -22.65 -16.42
C GLU A 1221 28.86 -21.40 -16.83
N ALA A 1222 27.61 -21.32 -16.36
CA ALA A 1222 26.79 -20.14 -16.52
C ALA A 1222 27.42 -18.91 -15.84
N LEU A 1223 27.27 -17.74 -16.43
CA LEU A 1223 27.63 -16.48 -15.76
C LEU A 1223 26.66 -16.26 -14.58
N GLY A 1224 27.16 -15.66 -13.51
CA GLY A 1224 26.29 -15.34 -12.37
C GLY A 1224 25.14 -14.44 -12.85
N GLY A 1225 23.99 -14.48 -12.18
CA GLY A 1225 22.82 -13.72 -12.66
C GLY A 1225 22.11 -14.31 -13.87
N GLY A 1226 22.68 -15.32 -14.55
CA GLY A 1226 22.08 -15.99 -15.72
C GLY A 1226 22.35 -15.26 -17.05
N TRP A 1227 23.36 -14.39 -17.11
CA TRP A 1227 23.70 -13.64 -18.32
C TRP A 1227 24.25 -14.53 -19.44
N GLN A 1228 23.88 -14.21 -20.69
CA GLN A 1228 24.55 -14.78 -21.86
C GLN A 1228 25.94 -14.16 -22.02
N ARG A 1229 26.92 -14.93 -22.52
CA ARG A 1229 28.31 -14.48 -22.69
C ARG A 1229 28.47 -13.23 -23.57
N ASP A 1230 27.48 -12.89 -24.38
CA ASP A 1230 27.44 -11.72 -25.24
C ASP A 1230 26.55 -10.57 -24.71
N SER A 1231 26.02 -10.68 -23.49
CA SER A 1231 25.07 -9.70 -22.93
C SER A 1231 25.66 -8.29 -22.84
N GLY A 1232 26.95 -8.18 -22.45
CA GLY A 1232 27.67 -6.91 -22.49
C GLY A 1232 27.83 -6.35 -23.92
N LYS A 1233 27.99 -7.22 -24.94
CA LYS A 1233 28.06 -6.81 -26.35
C LYS A 1233 26.70 -6.35 -26.90
N LYS A 1234 25.60 -6.81 -26.30
CA LYS A 1234 24.21 -6.41 -26.62
C LYS A 1234 23.77 -5.14 -25.88
N GLY A 1235 24.66 -4.47 -25.14
CA GLY A 1235 24.35 -3.25 -24.41
C GLY A 1235 23.52 -3.47 -23.14
N LEU A 1236 23.43 -4.71 -22.65
CA LEU A 1236 22.78 -5.00 -21.38
C LEU A 1236 23.75 -4.66 -20.23
N LEU A 1237 23.22 -4.00 -19.20
CA LEU A 1237 23.98 -3.63 -17.99
C LEU A 1237 24.31 -4.89 -17.18
N VAL A 1238 25.48 -5.48 -17.43
CA VAL A 1238 26.03 -6.60 -16.64
C VAL A 1238 26.87 -6.04 -15.49
N SER A 1239 26.65 -6.54 -14.27
CA SER A 1239 27.38 -6.09 -13.08
C SER A 1239 28.88 -6.39 -13.18
N PRO A 1240 29.78 -5.57 -12.62
CA PRO A 1240 31.22 -5.81 -12.68
C PRO A 1240 31.59 -7.15 -12.03
N GLY A 1241 32.28 -8.03 -12.78
CA GLY A 1241 32.73 -9.35 -12.30
C GLY A 1241 31.98 -10.57 -12.87
N GLN A 1242 31.16 -10.38 -13.92
CA GLN A 1242 30.47 -11.44 -14.67
C GLN A 1242 30.76 -11.38 -16.16
#